data_AF-A0A4Q0DQV7-F1
#
_entry.id   AF-A0A4Q0DQV7-F1
#
_cell.length_a   1.000
_cell.length_b   1.000
_cell.length_c   1.000
_cell.angle_alpha   90.00
_cell.angle_beta   90.00
_cell.angle_gamma   90.00
#
_symmetry.space_group_name_H-M   'P 1'
#
loop_
_entity.id
_entity.type
_entity.pdbx_description
1 polymer ?
#
loop_
_entity_poly.entity_id
_entity_poly.type
_entity_poly.pdbx_seq_one_letter_code
_entity_poly.pdbx_strand_id
1 'polypeptide(L)'
;RREHLSELQTVFGFRPFTMSHYRQAVQMLTELAMQTDKGIVLASALIGHLRRQSVILPALNAVERASAEAITRANRRIYDALAEPLADAHRRRLDDLLKRRDNGKTTWLAWLRQSPAKPNSRHMLEHIERLKAWQALDLPTGIERLVHQNRLLKIAREGGQMTPADLAKFEPQRRYATLVALATEGMATVTDEIIDLHDRILGKLFNAAKNKHQQQFQASGKAINAKVRLYGRIGQALIDAKQSGRDAFAAIEAVMSWDSFAESVTEAQKLAQPDDFDFLHRIGESYATLRRYAPEFLAVLKLRAAPAAKNVLDAIEVLRGMNTDNARKLPADAPTGFIKPRWQKLVMTDAGIDRRYYELCALSELKNSLRSGDIWVQGSRQFKDFEDYLVPPEKFTSLKQSSELPLAVATDCEQYLHERLTLLEAQLATVNRMAAANDLPDAIITESGLKITPLDAAVPDTAQALIDQTAMVLPHVKITELLLEVDEWTGFTRHFTHLKSGDLAKDKNLLLTTILADAINLGLTKMAESCPGTTYAKLAWLQAWHTRDETYSTALAELVNAQFRHPFAGHWGDGTTSSSDGQNFRTASKAKSTGHINPKYGSSPGRTFYTHISDQYAPFHTKVVNVGLRDSTYVLDGLLYHESDLRIEEHYTDTAGFTDHVFALMHLLGFRFAPRIRDLGDTKLYIPKGDAAYDALKPMIGGTLNIKHVRAHWDEILRLATSIKQGTVTASLMLRKLGSYPRQNGLAVALRELGRIERTLFILDWLQSVELRRRVHAGLNKGEARNALARAVFFNRLGEIRDRSFEQQRYRASGLNLVTAAIVLWNTVYLERAAHALRGNGHAVDDSLLQYLSPLGWEHINLTGDYLWRSSAKIGAGKFRPLRPLQPA
;
A
#
# COMPACT_ATOMS: atom_id res chain seq x y z
N ARG A 1 59.46 11.95 4.66
CA ARG A 1 57.98 11.72 4.57
C ARG A 1 57.37 12.30 3.28
N ARG A 2 57.60 13.56 2.91
CA ARG A 2 57.09 14.13 1.65
C ARG A 2 57.74 13.50 0.40
N GLU A 3 59.05 13.31 0.40
CA GLU A 3 59.77 12.61 -0.69
C GLU A 3 59.27 11.17 -0.84
N HIS A 4 59.21 10.41 0.25
CA HIS A 4 58.67 9.06 0.24
C HIS A 4 57.22 8.98 -0.30
N LEU A 5 56.36 9.96 0.00
CA LEU A 5 55.00 10.03 -0.56
C LEU A 5 55.01 10.31 -2.08
N SER A 6 55.99 11.09 -2.55
CA SER A 6 56.20 11.40 -3.97
C SER A 6 56.75 10.19 -4.75
N GLU A 7 57.64 9.41 -4.14
CA GLU A 7 58.12 8.14 -4.69
C GLU A 7 56.97 7.13 -4.83
N LEU A 8 56.16 6.95 -3.77
CA LEU A 8 54.98 6.08 -3.83
C LEU A 8 53.97 6.52 -4.91
N GLN A 9 53.74 7.83 -5.06
CA GLN A 9 52.89 8.36 -6.14
C GLN A 9 53.39 7.98 -7.52
N THR A 10 54.71 8.07 -7.72
CA THR A 10 55.35 7.76 -9.00
C THR A 10 55.29 6.26 -9.30
N VAL A 11 55.61 5.40 -8.32
CA VAL A 11 55.62 3.94 -8.48
C VAL A 11 54.22 3.37 -8.76
N PHE A 12 53.20 3.85 -8.05
CA PHE A 12 51.84 3.33 -8.16
C PHE A 12 50.94 4.13 -9.13
N GLY A 13 51.48 5.14 -9.81
CA GLY A 13 50.74 5.95 -10.78
C GLY A 13 49.66 6.85 -10.17
N PHE A 14 49.74 7.15 -8.87
CA PHE A 14 48.77 8.00 -8.18
C PHE A 14 49.08 9.49 -8.36
N ARG A 15 48.04 10.30 -8.58
CA ARG A 15 48.13 11.76 -8.71
C ARG A 15 47.57 12.47 -7.47
N PRO A 16 48.17 13.58 -7.01
CA PRO A 16 47.61 14.36 -5.91
C PRO A 16 46.30 15.05 -6.33
N PHE A 17 45.38 15.20 -5.38
CA PHE A 17 44.17 16.01 -5.61
C PHE A 17 44.55 17.49 -5.73
N THR A 18 44.06 18.17 -6.77
CA THR A 18 44.39 19.58 -7.08
C THR A 18 43.11 20.40 -7.28
N MET A 19 43.24 21.72 -7.38
CA MET A 19 42.10 22.58 -7.71
C MET A 19 41.51 22.30 -9.09
N SER A 20 42.29 21.77 -10.04
CA SER A 20 41.77 21.33 -11.34
C SER A 20 40.80 20.15 -11.15
N HIS A 21 41.23 19.13 -10.38
CA HIS A 21 40.40 17.98 -10.04
C HIS A 21 39.14 18.41 -9.26
N TYR A 22 39.25 19.39 -8.35
CA TYR A 22 38.09 19.94 -7.64
C TYR A 22 37.07 20.58 -8.59
N ARG A 23 37.51 21.40 -9.56
CA ARG A 23 36.60 22.03 -10.54
C ARG A 23 35.91 21.00 -11.43
N GLN A 24 36.67 20.00 -11.93
CA GLN A 24 36.12 18.90 -12.72
C GLN A 24 35.13 18.06 -11.92
N ALA A 25 35.46 17.75 -10.66
CA ALA A 25 34.58 17.06 -9.73
C ALA A 25 33.27 17.81 -9.53
N VAL A 26 33.31 19.11 -9.24
CA VAL A 26 32.10 19.94 -9.08
C VAL A 26 31.26 19.95 -10.36
N GLN A 27 31.88 20.04 -11.54
CA GLN A 27 31.15 20.01 -12.82
C GLN A 27 30.46 18.67 -13.06
N MET A 28 31.18 17.54 -12.91
CA MET A 28 30.62 16.20 -13.03
C MET A 28 29.51 15.95 -12.00
N LEU A 29 29.74 16.34 -10.75
CA LEU A 29 28.74 16.23 -9.70
C LEU A 29 27.54 17.14 -9.92
N THR A 30 27.69 18.27 -10.63
CA THR A 30 26.56 19.15 -10.94
C THR A 30 25.56 18.43 -11.83
N GLU A 31 26.02 17.67 -12.83
CA GLU A 31 25.14 16.88 -13.70
C GLU A 31 24.40 15.78 -12.92
N LEU A 32 25.08 15.10 -12.00
CA LEU A 32 24.42 14.14 -11.10
C LEU A 32 23.48 14.84 -10.11
N ALA A 33 23.85 16.04 -9.65
CA ALA A 33 23.07 16.83 -8.70
C ALA A 33 21.77 17.41 -9.32
N MET A 34 21.71 17.52 -10.65
CA MET A 34 20.46 17.80 -11.38
C MET A 34 19.42 16.68 -11.19
N GLN A 35 19.82 15.48 -10.78
CA GLN A 35 18.94 14.33 -10.57
C GLN A 35 18.68 14.05 -9.08
N THR A 36 19.68 14.26 -8.22
CA THR A 36 19.63 13.96 -6.77
C THR A 36 20.46 14.95 -5.95
N ASP A 37 19.99 15.34 -4.76
CA ASP A 37 20.81 16.10 -3.81
C ASP A 37 21.18 15.30 -2.56
N LYS A 38 21.08 13.96 -2.64
CA LYS A 38 21.57 13.08 -1.58
C LYS A 38 23.10 13.18 -1.54
N GLY A 39 23.63 13.82 -0.50
CA GLY A 39 25.06 14.06 -0.32
C GLY A 39 25.90 12.78 -0.40
N ILE A 40 25.42 11.66 0.16
CA ILE A 40 26.12 10.37 0.12
C ILE A 40 26.27 9.80 -1.30
N VAL A 41 25.27 10.02 -2.17
CA VAL A 41 25.31 9.56 -3.57
C VAL A 41 26.36 10.37 -4.34
N LEU A 42 26.38 11.69 -4.14
CA LEU A 42 27.37 12.58 -4.74
C LEU A 42 28.79 12.27 -4.23
N ALA A 43 28.95 12.07 -2.92
CA ALA A 43 30.23 11.71 -2.32
C ALA A 43 30.75 10.36 -2.85
N SER A 44 29.88 9.35 -2.94
CA SER A 44 30.24 8.02 -3.47
C SER A 44 30.61 8.08 -4.95
N ALA A 45 29.86 8.84 -5.75
CA ALA A 45 30.17 9.06 -7.16
C ALA A 45 31.51 9.79 -7.35
N LEU A 46 31.80 10.79 -6.52
CA LEU A 46 33.07 11.49 -6.52
C LEU A 46 34.23 10.56 -6.16
N ILE A 47 34.11 9.80 -5.07
CA ILE A 47 35.13 8.84 -4.64
C ILE A 47 35.39 7.82 -5.74
N GLY A 48 34.34 7.26 -6.35
CA GLY A 48 34.46 6.33 -7.47
C GLY A 48 35.14 6.95 -8.70
N HIS A 49 34.82 8.21 -9.02
CA HIS A 49 35.45 8.93 -10.12
C HIS A 49 36.95 9.18 -9.88
N LEU A 50 37.32 9.67 -8.69
CA LEU A 50 38.72 9.92 -8.32
C LEU A 50 39.54 8.62 -8.32
N ARG A 51 38.97 7.53 -7.79
CA ARG A 51 39.62 6.20 -7.80
C ARG A 51 39.89 5.70 -9.23
N ARG A 52 38.94 5.85 -10.15
CA ARG A 52 39.13 5.46 -11.57
C ARG A 52 40.24 6.24 -12.27
N GLN A 53 40.49 7.46 -11.83
CA GLN A 53 41.56 8.31 -12.38
C GLN A 53 42.89 8.19 -11.61
N SER A 54 42.97 7.27 -10.63
CA SER A 54 44.11 7.11 -9.73
C SER A 54 44.48 8.42 -9.03
N VAL A 55 43.48 9.20 -8.62
CA VAL A 55 43.68 10.42 -7.82
C VAL A 55 43.55 10.09 -6.34
N ILE A 56 44.52 10.53 -5.54
CA ILE A 56 44.50 10.38 -4.07
C ILE A 56 43.27 11.10 -3.52
N LEU A 57 42.48 10.41 -2.70
CA LEU A 57 41.26 10.98 -2.12
C LEU A 57 41.60 12.19 -1.24
N PRO A 58 40.91 13.33 -1.41
CA PRO A 58 41.13 14.48 -0.55
C PRO A 58 40.49 14.27 0.83
N ALA A 59 40.78 15.18 1.77
CA ALA A 59 40.10 15.20 3.06
C ALA A 59 38.57 15.26 2.90
N LEU A 60 37.84 14.68 3.85
CA LEU A 60 36.37 14.60 3.80
C LEU A 60 35.71 15.96 3.59
N ASN A 61 36.20 17.02 4.25
CA ASN A 61 35.73 18.39 4.09
C ASN A 61 35.84 18.92 2.65
N ALA A 62 36.76 18.41 1.83
CA ALA A 62 36.85 18.78 0.42
C ALA A 62 35.78 18.05 -0.43
N VAL A 63 35.49 16.78 -0.11
CA VAL A 63 34.41 15.99 -0.73
C VAL A 63 33.05 16.62 -0.41
N GLU A 64 32.84 16.99 0.85
CA GLU A 64 31.63 17.68 1.31
C GLU A 64 31.44 19.03 0.62
N ARG A 65 32.49 19.87 0.57
CA ARG A 65 32.43 21.16 -0.13
C ARG A 65 32.15 21.01 -1.62
N ALA A 66 32.81 20.07 -2.30
CA ALA A 66 32.57 19.82 -3.72
C ALA A 66 31.11 19.39 -3.97
N SER A 67 30.57 18.53 -3.10
CA SER A 67 29.18 18.07 -3.19
C SER A 67 28.19 19.20 -2.90
N ALA A 68 28.41 20.00 -1.86
CA ALA A 68 27.56 21.14 -1.51
C ALA A 68 27.56 22.24 -2.59
N GLU A 69 28.73 22.51 -3.17
CA GLU A 69 28.88 23.45 -4.28
C GLU A 69 28.14 22.94 -5.54
N ALA A 70 28.29 21.65 -5.87
CA ALA A 70 27.56 21.02 -6.98
C ALA A 70 26.03 21.08 -6.78
N ILE A 71 25.53 20.79 -5.57
CA ILE A 71 24.10 20.95 -5.24
C ILE A 71 23.65 22.40 -5.41
N THR A 72 24.44 23.36 -4.96
CA THR A 72 24.11 24.80 -5.09
C THR A 72 24.02 25.21 -6.56
N ARG A 73 24.97 24.77 -7.39
CA ARG A 73 24.98 25.01 -8.84
C ARG A 73 23.80 24.34 -9.53
N ALA A 74 23.50 23.08 -9.19
CA ALA A 74 22.36 22.36 -9.73
C ALA A 74 21.04 23.03 -9.35
N ASN A 75 20.87 23.47 -8.10
CA ASN A 75 19.67 24.18 -7.66
C ASN A 75 19.44 25.47 -8.45
N ARG A 76 20.51 26.24 -8.71
CA ARG A 76 20.41 27.45 -9.55
C ARG A 76 19.94 27.09 -10.96
N ARG A 77 20.59 26.13 -11.62
CA ARG A 77 20.20 25.64 -12.96
C ARG A 77 18.75 25.14 -13.00
N ILE A 78 18.30 24.43 -11.96
CA ILE A 78 16.92 23.95 -11.84
C ILE A 78 15.94 25.12 -11.72
N TYR A 79 16.27 26.13 -10.91
CA TYR A 79 15.41 27.31 -10.77
C TYR A 79 15.32 28.10 -12.06
N ASP A 80 16.44 28.27 -12.76
CA ASP A 80 16.49 28.95 -14.05
C ASP A 80 15.66 28.17 -15.09
N ALA A 81 15.84 26.85 -15.18
CA ALA A 81 15.08 26.00 -16.10
C ALA A 81 13.55 26.07 -15.92
N LEU A 82 13.07 26.32 -14.70
CA LEU A 82 11.64 26.45 -14.41
C LEU A 82 11.13 27.89 -14.48
N ALA A 83 12.00 28.90 -14.39
CA ALA A 83 11.61 30.31 -14.32
C ALA A 83 11.83 31.07 -15.63
N GLU A 84 12.86 30.73 -16.42
CA GLU A 84 13.18 31.38 -17.69
C GLU A 84 12.10 31.20 -18.77
N PRO A 85 11.48 30.01 -18.95
CA PRO A 85 10.42 29.83 -19.94
C PRO A 85 9.12 30.61 -19.64
N LEU A 86 9.01 31.27 -18.48
CA LEU A 86 7.80 31.95 -18.05
C LEU A 86 7.69 33.36 -18.63
N ALA A 87 6.67 33.59 -19.45
CA ALA A 87 6.23 34.93 -19.84
C ALA A 87 5.71 35.74 -18.63
N ASP A 88 5.65 37.07 -18.77
CA ASP A 88 5.17 37.97 -17.72
C ASP A 88 3.71 37.72 -17.31
N ALA A 89 2.90 37.17 -18.22
CA ALA A 89 1.55 36.72 -17.89
C ALA A 89 1.57 35.55 -16.90
N HIS A 90 2.43 34.55 -17.10
CA HIS A 90 2.58 33.42 -16.17
C HIS A 90 3.07 33.89 -14.81
N ARG A 91 4.09 34.76 -14.79
CA ARG A 91 4.66 35.31 -13.54
C ARG A 91 3.61 36.05 -12.71
N ARG A 92 2.79 36.89 -13.35
CA ARG A 92 1.66 37.59 -12.68
C ARG A 92 0.65 36.60 -12.09
N ARG A 93 0.21 35.60 -12.86
CA ARG A 93 -0.74 34.59 -12.37
C ARG A 93 -0.17 33.76 -11.21
N LEU A 94 1.12 33.45 -11.24
CA LEU A 94 1.81 32.76 -10.14
C LEU A 94 1.90 33.64 -8.88
N ASP A 95 2.22 34.93 -9.03
CA ASP A 95 2.26 35.87 -7.89
C ASP A 95 0.85 36.09 -7.31
N ASP A 96 -0.22 36.05 -8.13
CA ASP A 96 -1.61 36.12 -7.67
C ASP A 96 -2.01 34.95 -6.77
N LEU A 97 -1.36 33.78 -6.90
CA LEU A 97 -1.57 32.64 -5.99
C LEU A 97 -1.24 32.99 -4.54
N LEU A 98 -0.31 33.92 -4.32
CA LEU A 98 0.13 34.36 -2.99
C LEU A 98 -0.83 35.39 -2.36
N LYS A 99 -1.73 35.98 -3.15
CA LYS A 99 -2.69 36.98 -2.70
C LYS A 99 -3.92 36.35 -2.04
N ARG A 100 -4.62 37.15 -1.24
CA ARG A 100 -5.93 36.77 -0.67
C ARG A 100 -6.97 36.68 -1.77
N ARG A 101 -7.89 35.72 -1.65
CA ARG A 101 -9.08 35.66 -2.50
C ARG A 101 -10.07 36.76 -2.11
N ASP A 102 -10.93 37.15 -3.04
CA ASP A 102 -11.93 38.22 -2.83
C ASP A 102 -12.90 37.93 -1.67
N ASN A 103 -13.08 36.66 -1.29
CA ASN A 103 -13.88 36.23 -0.15
C ASN A 103 -13.15 36.29 1.22
N GLY A 104 -11.95 36.90 1.26
CA GLY A 104 -11.31 37.48 2.45
C GLY A 104 -10.62 36.54 3.44
N LYS A 105 -10.93 35.23 3.46
CA LYS A 105 -10.45 34.32 4.55
C LYS A 105 -9.22 33.47 4.21
N THR A 106 -8.88 33.27 2.94
CA THR A 106 -7.77 32.41 2.51
C THR A 106 -7.08 32.96 1.26
N THR A 107 -5.79 32.65 1.07
CA THR A 107 -5.11 32.91 -0.21
C THR A 107 -5.56 31.95 -1.30
N TRP A 108 -5.28 32.30 -2.57
CA TRP A 108 -5.53 31.43 -3.71
C TRP A 108 -4.81 30.09 -3.54
N LEU A 109 -3.51 30.11 -3.23
CA LEU A 109 -2.71 28.91 -2.99
C LEU A 109 -3.26 28.05 -1.84
N ALA A 110 -3.70 28.66 -0.74
CA ALA A 110 -4.25 27.93 0.40
C ALA A 110 -5.58 27.24 0.07
N TRP A 111 -6.42 27.83 -0.80
CA TRP A 111 -7.66 27.20 -1.25
C TRP A 111 -7.40 26.05 -2.24
N LEU A 112 -6.51 26.27 -3.21
CA LEU A 112 -6.16 25.29 -4.23
C LEU A 112 -5.57 23.99 -3.68
N ARG A 113 -4.93 24.06 -2.51
CA ARG A 113 -4.28 22.92 -1.83
C ARG A 113 -5.19 22.11 -0.91
N GLN A 114 -6.46 22.49 -0.77
CA GLN A 114 -7.37 21.75 0.10
C GLN A 114 -7.78 20.42 -0.53
N SER A 115 -7.84 19.34 0.24
CA SER A 115 -8.36 18.04 -0.23
C SER A 115 -9.89 17.98 -0.33
N PRO A 116 -10.45 17.03 -1.09
CA PRO A 116 -11.90 16.79 -1.18
C PRO A 116 -12.55 16.49 0.16
N ALA A 117 -13.80 16.93 0.26
CA ALA A 117 -14.66 16.66 1.40
C ALA A 117 -15.54 15.44 1.09
N LYS A 118 -16.86 15.52 1.30
CA LYS A 118 -17.75 14.37 1.15
C LYS A 118 -17.93 13.98 -0.33
N PRO A 119 -17.99 12.68 -0.67
CA PRO A 119 -18.25 12.22 -2.04
C PRO A 119 -19.68 12.55 -2.48
N ASN A 120 -19.87 13.73 -3.06
CA ASN A 120 -21.13 14.20 -3.65
C ASN A 120 -20.86 15.21 -4.78
N SER A 121 -21.89 15.51 -5.57
CA SER A 121 -21.77 16.38 -6.75
C SER A 121 -21.28 17.79 -6.42
N ARG A 122 -21.66 18.36 -5.27
CA ARG A 122 -21.24 19.72 -4.87
C ARG A 122 -19.72 19.80 -4.67
N HIS A 123 -19.15 18.88 -3.88
CA HIS A 123 -17.71 18.89 -3.64
C HIS A 123 -16.94 18.46 -4.89
N MET A 124 -17.52 17.60 -5.74
CA MET A 124 -16.92 17.30 -7.05
C MET A 124 -16.74 18.56 -7.89
N LEU A 125 -17.81 19.36 -8.04
CA LEU A 125 -17.73 20.62 -8.78
C LEU A 125 -16.73 21.60 -8.15
N GLU A 126 -16.70 21.73 -6.83
CA GLU A 126 -15.71 22.58 -6.14
C GLU A 126 -14.27 22.14 -6.43
N HIS A 127 -14.03 20.84 -6.56
CA HIS A 127 -12.71 20.29 -6.91
C HIS A 127 -12.34 20.48 -8.37
N ILE A 128 -13.32 20.32 -9.28
CA ILE A 128 -13.15 20.65 -10.70
C ILE A 128 -12.78 22.13 -10.87
N GLU A 129 -13.42 23.04 -10.12
CA GLU A 129 -13.07 24.47 -10.14
C GLU A 129 -11.63 24.75 -9.69
N ARG A 130 -11.08 23.95 -8.77
CA ARG A 130 -9.67 24.05 -8.38
C ARG A 130 -8.75 23.58 -9.51
N LEU A 131 -9.10 22.49 -10.19
CA LEU A 131 -8.33 22.02 -11.35
C LEU A 131 -8.34 23.06 -12.47
N LYS A 132 -9.51 23.65 -12.78
CA LYS A 132 -9.62 24.75 -13.74
C LYS A 132 -8.76 25.95 -13.34
N ALA A 133 -8.78 26.35 -12.07
CA ALA A 133 -7.96 27.45 -11.58
C ALA A 133 -6.46 27.16 -11.69
N TRP A 134 -6.02 25.91 -11.47
CA TRP A 134 -4.64 25.51 -11.73
C TRP A 134 -4.31 25.52 -13.23
N GLN A 135 -5.20 25.01 -14.09
CA GLN A 135 -5.04 25.00 -15.55
C GLN A 135 -5.01 26.42 -16.12
N ALA A 136 -5.74 27.36 -15.52
CA ALA A 136 -5.76 28.77 -15.92
C ALA A 136 -4.43 29.50 -15.70
N LEU A 137 -3.48 28.91 -14.95
CA LEU A 137 -2.10 29.40 -14.93
C LEU A 137 -1.46 29.34 -16.33
N ASP A 138 -1.87 28.37 -17.15
CA ASP A 138 -1.44 28.17 -18.54
C ASP A 138 0.09 28.08 -18.64
N LEU A 139 0.70 27.25 -17.77
CA LEU A 139 2.14 27.08 -17.76
C LEU A 139 2.62 26.48 -19.09
N PRO A 140 3.85 26.83 -19.55
CA PRO A 140 4.41 26.29 -20.78
C PRO A 140 4.34 24.76 -20.82
N THR A 141 3.87 24.21 -21.95
CA THR A 141 3.71 22.76 -22.10
C THR A 141 5.06 22.06 -21.99
N GLY A 142 5.17 21.08 -21.09
CA GLY A 142 6.39 20.30 -20.91
C GLY A 142 7.44 20.95 -19.99
N ILE A 143 7.12 22.06 -19.33
CA ILE A 143 8.03 22.72 -18.36
C ILE A 143 8.48 21.77 -17.25
N GLU A 144 7.62 20.83 -16.86
CA GLU A 144 7.90 19.82 -15.85
C GLU A 144 8.95 18.79 -16.28
N ARG A 145 9.20 18.66 -17.59
CA ARG A 145 10.17 17.71 -18.18
C ARG A 145 11.57 18.31 -18.30
N LEU A 146 11.71 19.63 -18.13
CA LEU A 146 13.00 20.32 -18.16
C LEU A 146 13.87 19.98 -16.94
N VAL A 147 13.26 19.45 -15.88
CA VAL A 147 13.92 19.11 -14.62
C VAL A 147 13.60 17.67 -14.25
N HIS A 148 14.57 17.00 -13.63
CA HIS A 148 14.36 15.65 -13.11
C HIS A 148 13.20 15.60 -12.09
N GLN A 149 12.28 14.65 -12.25
CA GLN A 149 11.05 14.56 -11.47
C GLN A 149 11.27 14.57 -9.95
N ASN A 150 12.31 13.88 -9.46
CA ASN A 150 12.63 13.86 -8.03
C ASN A 150 12.97 15.25 -7.46
N ARG A 151 13.65 16.09 -8.26
CA ARG A 151 13.96 17.47 -7.87
C ARG A 151 12.69 18.32 -7.84
N LEU A 152 11.86 18.19 -8.87
CA LEU A 152 10.59 18.92 -8.97
C LEU A 152 9.67 18.60 -7.77
N LEU A 153 9.51 17.32 -7.43
CA LEU A 153 8.72 16.88 -6.28
C LEU A 153 9.29 17.37 -4.94
N LYS A 154 10.62 17.41 -4.81
CA LYS A 154 11.26 17.98 -3.61
C LYS A 154 10.95 19.46 -3.46
N ILE A 155 11.10 20.24 -4.52
CA ILE A 155 10.80 21.68 -4.51
C ILE A 155 9.31 21.92 -4.18
N ALA A 156 8.41 21.14 -4.78
CA ALA A 156 6.97 21.22 -4.48
C ALA A 156 6.69 20.91 -2.99
N ARG A 157 7.37 19.91 -2.40
CA ARG A 157 7.23 19.55 -0.98
C ARG A 157 7.75 20.65 -0.06
N GLU A 158 8.93 21.21 -0.36
CA GLU A 158 9.49 22.36 0.39
C GLU A 158 8.54 23.56 0.35
N GLY A 159 8.08 23.94 -0.84
CA GLY A 159 7.12 25.02 -1.02
C GLY A 159 5.77 24.73 -0.36
N GLY A 160 5.38 23.45 -0.29
CA GLY A 160 4.15 23.00 0.35
C GLY A 160 4.13 23.29 1.85
N GLN A 161 5.27 23.20 2.54
CA GLN A 161 5.31 23.49 3.98
C GLN A 161 5.38 25.00 4.30
N MET A 162 5.57 25.85 3.29
CA MET A 162 5.71 27.29 3.44
C MET A 162 4.36 28.02 3.42
N THR A 163 4.26 29.11 4.17
CA THR A 163 3.13 30.03 4.01
C THR A 163 3.30 30.86 2.72
N PRO A 164 2.21 31.40 2.15
CA PRO A 164 2.33 32.33 1.02
C PRO A 164 3.26 33.52 1.30
N ALA A 165 3.31 33.98 2.55
CA ALA A 165 4.22 35.06 2.96
C ALA A 165 5.70 34.63 2.95
N ASP A 166 6.00 33.37 3.27
CA ASP A 166 7.37 32.84 3.20
C ASP A 166 7.82 32.68 1.75
N LEU A 167 6.94 32.18 0.89
CA LEU A 167 7.19 32.06 -0.55
C LEU A 167 7.41 33.44 -1.21
N ALA A 168 6.66 34.45 -0.77
CA ALA A 168 6.80 35.82 -1.30
C ALA A 168 8.20 36.43 -1.04
N LYS A 169 8.89 36.00 0.03
CA LYS A 169 10.23 36.47 0.42
C LYS A 169 11.36 35.86 -0.41
N PHE A 170 11.09 34.88 -1.26
CA PHE A 170 12.12 34.29 -2.12
C PHE A 170 12.55 35.25 -3.23
N GLU A 171 13.83 35.16 -3.59
CA GLU A 171 14.37 35.72 -4.83
C GLU A 171 13.54 35.24 -6.03
N PRO A 172 13.31 36.08 -7.07
CA PRO A 172 12.33 35.81 -8.12
C PRO A 172 12.47 34.45 -8.80
N GLN A 173 13.69 34.04 -9.20
CA GLN A 173 13.94 32.75 -9.85
C GLN A 173 13.51 31.58 -8.96
N ARG A 174 13.93 31.58 -7.69
CA ARG A 174 13.54 30.56 -6.71
C ARG A 174 12.03 30.59 -6.45
N ARG A 175 11.44 31.78 -6.33
CA ARG A 175 10.00 31.94 -6.09
C ARG A 175 9.20 31.30 -7.22
N TYR A 176 9.47 31.68 -8.47
CA TYR A 176 8.74 31.17 -9.62
C TYR A 176 8.97 29.67 -9.83
N ALA A 177 10.20 29.18 -9.71
CA ALA A 177 10.47 27.75 -9.78
C ALA A 177 9.69 26.95 -8.73
N THR A 178 9.61 27.48 -7.50
CA THR A 178 8.85 26.84 -6.41
C THR A 178 7.34 26.85 -6.70
N LEU A 179 6.81 27.95 -7.23
CA LEU A 179 5.39 28.06 -7.59
C LEU A 179 5.02 27.19 -8.79
N VAL A 180 5.91 27.05 -9.79
CA VAL A 180 5.74 26.11 -10.91
C VAL A 180 5.71 24.67 -10.42
N ALA A 181 6.64 24.30 -9.52
CA ALA A 181 6.66 22.97 -8.93
C ALA A 181 5.38 22.69 -8.14
N LEU A 182 4.92 23.65 -7.32
CA LEU A 182 3.66 23.57 -6.59
C LEU A 182 2.44 23.45 -7.51
N ALA A 183 2.41 24.21 -8.61
CA ALA A 183 1.32 24.17 -9.57
C ALA A 183 1.26 22.85 -10.32
N THR A 184 2.40 22.35 -10.78
CA THR A 184 2.50 21.06 -11.50
C THR A 184 2.05 19.91 -10.60
N GLU A 185 2.57 19.86 -9.37
CA GLU A 185 2.18 18.85 -8.38
C GLU A 185 0.72 19.01 -7.93
N GLY A 186 0.25 20.25 -7.78
CA GLY A 186 -1.13 20.58 -7.46
C GLY A 186 -2.12 20.11 -8.54
N MET A 187 -1.83 20.39 -9.82
CA MET A 187 -2.62 19.90 -10.96
C MET A 187 -2.74 18.39 -10.95
N ALA A 188 -1.63 17.69 -10.77
CA ALA A 188 -1.63 16.23 -10.72
C ALA A 188 -2.38 15.69 -9.50
N THR A 189 -2.24 16.33 -8.33
CA THR A 189 -2.99 15.96 -7.11
C THR A 189 -4.48 16.08 -7.33
N VAL A 190 -4.95 17.25 -7.78
CA VAL A 190 -6.38 17.52 -7.93
C VAL A 190 -6.99 16.67 -9.04
N THR A 191 -6.26 16.39 -10.11
CA THR A 191 -6.69 15.45 -11.17
C THR A 191 -6.96 14.06 -10.61
N ASP A 192 -6.00 13.51 -9.85
CA ASP A 192 -6.16 12.20 -9.21
C ASP A 192 -7.31 12.20 -8.19
N GLU A 193 -7.41 13.25 -7.37
CA GLU A 193 -8.48 13.40 -6.37
C GLU A 193 -9.88 13.50 -7.01
N ILE A 194 -10.02 14.13 -8.18
CA ILE A 194 -11.27 14.20 -8.94
C ILE A 194 -11.69 12.81 -9.43
N ILE A 195 -10.75 12.03 -9.98
CA ILE A 195 -11.02 10.66 -10.46
C ILE A 195 -11.40 9.75 -9.29
N ASP A 196 -10.65 9.83 -8.19
CA ASP A 196 -10.95 9.08 -6.96
C ASP A 196 -12.32 9.46 -6.39
N LEU A 197 -12.67 10.74 -6.40
CA LEU A 197 -13.97 11.21 -5.93
C LEU A 197 -15.11 10.68 -6.81
N HIS A 198 -14.90 10.57 -8.13
CA HIS A 198 -15.85 9.98 -9.07
C HIS A 198 -16.07 8.49 -8.77
N ASP A 199 -14.99 7.72 -8.57
CA ASP A 199 -15.08 6.31 -8.19
C ASP A 199 -15.90 6.14 -6.89
N ARG A 200 -15.61 6.98 -5.87
CA ARG A 200 -16.33 6.93 -4.59
C ARG A 200 -17.81 7.28 -4.72
N ILE A 201 -18.16 8.26 -5.56
CA ILE A 201 -19.56 8.59 -5.84
C ILE A 201 -20.25 7.41 -6.51
N LEU A 202 -19.67 6.86 -7.59
CA LEU A 202 -20.23 5.69 -8.29
C LEU A 202 -20.38 4.49 -7.37
N GLY A 203 -19.34 4.14 -6.61
CA GLY A 203 -19.38 3.03 -5.65
C GLY A 203 -20.50 3.19 -4.62
N LYS A 204 -20.72 4.40 -4.11
CA LYS A 204 -21.82 4.69 -3.18
C LYS A 204 -23.19 4.49 -3.84
N LEU A 205 -23.38 4.95 -5.08
CA LEU A 205 -24.64 4.80 -5.80
C LEU A 205 -24.95 3.33 -6.11
N PHE A 206 -23.97 2.57 -6.58
CA PHE A 206 -24.13 1.12 -6.85
C PHE A 206 -24.43 0.34 -5.57
N ASN A 207 -23.71 0.63 -4.47
CA ASN A 207 -23.96 -0.03 -3.19
C ASN A 207 -25.35 0.31 -2.63
N ALA A 208 -25.81 1.56 -2.76
CA ALA A 208 -27.15 1.95 -2.35
C ALA A 208 -28.23 1.21 -3.16
N ALA A 209 -28.08 1.13 -4.48
CA ALA A 209 -28.97 0.38 -5.35
C ALA A 209 -29.00 -1.12 -4.99
N LYS A 210 -27.84 -1.73 -4.79
CA LYS A 210 -27.70 -3.13 -4.36
C LYS A 210 -28.35 -3.38 -3.00
N ASN A 211 -28.10 -2.53 -2.02
CA ASN A 211 -28.68 -2.69 -0.68
C ASN A 211 -30.21 -2.51 -0.70
N LYS A 212 -30.73 -1.52 -1.42
CA LYS A 212 -32.19 -1.32 -1.58
C LYS A 212 -32.83 -2.52 -2.27
N HIS A 213 -32.17 -3.08 -3.28
CA HIS A 213 -32.60 -4.29 -3.96
C HIS A 213 -32.61 -5.50 -3.01
N GLN A 214 -31.53 -5.71 -2.25
CA GLN A 214 -31.43 -6.80 -1.27
C GLN A 214 -32.46 -6.67 -0.14
N GLN A 215 -32.70 -5.46 0.38
CA GLN A 215 -33.71 -5.22 1.41
C GLN A 215 -35.11 -5.54 0.91
N GLN A 216 -35.45 -5.14 -0.33
CA GLN A 216 -36.75 -5.47 -0.90
C GLN A 216 -36.89 -6.98 -1.14
N PHE A 217 -35.84 -7.63 -1.64
CA PHE A 217 -35.83 -9.08 -1.78
C PHE A 217 -36.03 -9.80 -0.44
N GLN A 218 -35.34 -9.35 0.62
CA GLN A 218 -35.53 -9.88 1.97
C GLN A 218 -36.94 -9.63 2.52
N ALA A 219 -37.52 -8.45 2.27
CA ALA A 219 -38.88 -8.11 2.68
C ALA A 219 -39.92 -9.02 1.99
N SER A 220 -39.72 -9.32 0.70
CA SER A 220 -40.54 -10.28 -0.04
C SER A 220 -40.23 -11.75 0.29
N GLY A 221 -39.11 -12.05 0.95
CA GLY A 221 -38.63 -13.41 1.22
C GLY A 221 -39.60 -14.28 2.03
N LYS A 222 -40.30 -13.70 3.01
CA LYS A 222 -41.35 -14.43 3.77
C LYS A 222 -42.53 -14.82 2.86
N ALA A 223 -42.97 -13.90 2.01
CA ALA A 223 -44.07 -14.15 1.06
C ALA A 223 -43.66 -15.19 0.00
N ILE A 224 -42.43 -15.10 -0.52
CA ILE A 224 -41.86 -16.07 -1.47
C ILE A 224 -41.81 -17.47 -0.83
N ASN A 225 -41.26 -17.61 0.38
CA ASN A 225 -41.17 -18.91 1.06
C ASN A 225 -42.56 -19.49 1.36
N ALA A 226 -43.53 -18.65 1.75
CA ALA A 226 -44.91 -19.09 1.94
C ALA A 226 -45.51 -19.67 0.64
N LYS A 227 -45.29 -19.01 -0.50
CA LYS A 227 -45.75 -19.50 -1.82
C LYS A 227 -45.02 -20.76 -2.27
N VAL A 228 -43.70 -20.86 -2.07
CA VAL A 228 -42.93 -22.08 -2.39
C VAL A 228 -43.44 -23.28 -1.60
N ARG A 229 -43.68 -23.13 -0.29
CA ARG A 229 -44.29 -24.18 0.54
C ARG A 229 -45.71 -24.53 0.09
N LEU A 230 -46.48 -23.53 -0.32
CA LEU A 230 -47.83 -23.72 -0.84
C LEU A 230 -47.83 -24.59 -2.09
N TYR A 231 -47.03 -24.22 -3.10
CA TYR A 231 -46.92 -24.98 -4.34
C TYR A 231 -46.23 -26.33 -4.16
N GLY A 232 -45.33 -26.48 -3.19
CA GLY A 232 -44.78 -27.78 -2.80
C GLY A 232 -45.87 -28.73 -2.28
N ARG A 233 -46.79 -28.24 -1.44
CA ARG A 233 -47.94 -29.04 -0.97
C ARG A 233 -48.90 -29.40 -2.10
N ILE A 234 -49.19 -28.46 -2.99
CA ILE A 234 -50.03 -28.71 -4.17
C ILE A 234 -49.36 -29.73 -5.10
N GLY A 235 -48.05 -29.60 -5.33
CA GLY A 235 -47.27 -30.55 -6.11
C GLY A 235 -47.29 -31.96 -5.51
N GLN A 236 -47.16 -32.08 -4.19
CA GLN A 236 -47.27 -33.37 -3.50
C GLN A 236 -48.67 -33.98 -3.64
N ALA A 237 -49.73 -33.18 -3.43
CA ALA A 237 -51.11 -33.64 -3.60
C ALA A 237 -51.38 -34.13 -5.03
N LEU A 238 -50.81 -33.46 -6.04
CA LEU A 238 -50.89 -33.88 -7.45
C LEU A 238 -50.11 -35.17 -7.73
N ILE A 239 -48.94 -35.35 -7.11
CA ILE A 239 -48.16 -36.59 -7.22
C ILE A 239 -48.93 -37.76 -6.59
N ASP A 240 -49.48 -37.58 -5.39
CA ASP A 240 -50.24 -38.60 -4.66
C ASP A 240 -51.52 -38.98 -5.42
N ALA A 241 -52.21 -37.99 -6.01
CA ALA A 241 -53.39 -38.20 -6.84
C ALA A 241 -53.04 -39.01 -8.10
N LYS A 242 -51.93 -38.68 -8.77
CA LYS A 242 -51.43 -39.42 -9.94
C LYS A 242 -51.06 -40.86 -9.59
N GLN A 243 -50.42 -41.09 -8.45
CA GLN A 243 -50.04 -42.43 -8.00
C GLN A 243 -51.25 -43.28 -7.58
N SER A 244 -52.28 -42.65 -7.02
CA SER A 244 -53.48 -43.31 -6.51
C SER A 244 -54.63 -43.38 -7.53
N GLY A 245 -54.44 -42.90 -8.77
CA GLY A 245 -55.46 -42.87 -9.82
C GLY A 245 -56.65 -41.95 -9.52
N ARG A 246 -56.45 -40.90 -8.70
CA ARG A 246 -57.49 -39.94 -8.30
C ARG A 246 -57.48 -38.70 -9.21
N ASP A 247 -58.59 -37.96 -9.23
CA ASP A 247 -58.71 -36.72 -10.00
C ASP A 247 -57.77 -35.63 -9.47
N ALA A 248 -57.07 -34.98 -10.40
CA ALA A 248 -56.07 -33.96 -10.11
C ALA A 248 -56.70 -32.64 -9.63
N PHE A 249 -57.89 -32.29 -10.14
CA PHE A 249 -58.57 -31.05 -9.75
C PHE A 249 -59.15 -31.17 -8.33
N ALA A 250 -59.74 -32.31 -7.99
CA ALA A 250 -60.17 -32.63 -6.63
C ALA A 250 -59.00 -32.64 -5.62
N ALA A 251 -57.80 -33.05 -6.04
CA ALA A 251 -56.60 -33.05 -5.20
C ALA A 251 -56.08 -31.63 -4.88
N ILE A 252 -56.18 -30.69 -5.83
CA ILE A 252 -55.87 -29.28 -5.59
C ILE A 252 -56.90 -28.67 -4.63
N GLU A 253 -58.18 -28.96 -4.85
CA GLU A 253 -59.30 -28.44 -4.06
C GLU A 253 -59.25 -28.90 -2.59
N ALA A 254 -58.72 -30.10 -2.33
CA ALA A 254 -58.45 -30.61 -0.99
C ALA A 254 -57.35 -29.84 -0.24
N VAL A 255 -56.46 -29.12 -0.94
CA VAL A 255 -55.41 -28.28 -0.35
C VAL A 255 -55.90 -26.84 -0.15
N MET A 256 -56.68 -26.31 -1.08
CA MET A 256 -57.35 -25.00 -1.00
C MET A 256 -58.44 -24.85 -2.06
N SER A 257 -59.37 -23.91 -1.88
CA SER A 257 -60.37 -23.59 -2.90
C SER A 257 -59.77 -23.05 -4.20
N TRP A 258 -60.49 -23.21 -5.31
CA TRP A 258 -60.08 -22.71 -6.62
C TRP A 258 -59.88 -21.19 -6.68
N ASP A 259 -60.72 -20.42 -5.98
CA ASP A 259 -60.57 -18.96 -5.90
C ASP A 259 -59.27 -18.56 -5.17
N SER A 260 -58.99 -19.21 -4.04
CA SER A 260 -57.74 -18.99 -3.29
C SER A 260 -56.51 -19.46 -4.09
N PHE A 261 -56.65 -20.51 -4.90
CA PHE A 261 -55.59 -20.96 -5.79
C PHE A 261 -55.31 -19.93 -6.89
N ALA A 262 -56.33 -19.41 -7.56
CA ALA A 262 -56.18 -18.39 -8.61
C ALA A 262 -55.58 -17.07 -8.07
N GLU A 263 -56.02 -16.62 -6.90
CA GLU A 263 -55.40 -15.49 -6.18
C GLU A 263 -53.94 -15.79 -5.85
N SER A 264 -53.64 -17.01 -5.36
CA SER A 264 -52.28 -17.42 -5.03
C SER A 264 -51.35 -17.39 -6.23
N VAL A 265 -51.83 -17.82 -7.41
CA VAL A 265 -51.08 -17.82 -8.68
C VAL A 265 -50.82 -16.38 -9.13
N THR A 266 -51.82 -15.50 -9.02
CA THR A 266 -51.65 -14.08 -9.34
C THR A 266 -50.64 -13.41 -8.41
N GLU A 267 -50.69 -13.70 -7.11
CA GLU A 267 -49.69 -13.22 -6.15
C GLU A 267 -48.30 -13.80 -6.41
N ALA A 268 -48.22 -15.09 -6.75
CA ALA A 268 -46.96 -15.75 -7.09
C ALA A 268 -46.36 -15.17 -8.36
N GLN A 269 -47.15 -14.82 -9.37
CA GLN A 269 -46.70 -14.13 -10.59
C GLN A 269 -46.21 -12.72 -10.30
N LYS A 270 -46.82 -11.99 -9.34
CA LYS A 270 -46.33 -10.67 -8.88
C LYS A 270 -45.05 -10.77 -8.08
N LEU A 271 -44.86 -11.87 -7.34
CA LEU A 271 -43.65 -12.16 -6.56
C LEU A 271 -42.53 -12.76 -7.41
N ALA A 272 -42.90 -13.47 -8.48
CA ALA A 272 -41.98 -14.05 -9.45
C ALA A 272 -41.21 -12.92 -10.14
N GLN A 273 -39.90 -12.98 -9.99
CA GLN A 273 -39.00 -12.03 -10.63
C GLN A 273 -38.58 -12.57 -12.00
N PRO A 274 -38.27 -11.69 -12.97
CA PRO A 274 -37.65 -12.11 -14.23
C PRO A 274 -36.33 -12.86 -13.99
N ASP A 275 -35.94 -13.75 -14.90
CA ASP A 275 -34.65 -14.47 -14.84
C ASP A 275 -33.42 -13.53 -14.78
N ASP A 276 -33.55 -12.31 -15.31
CA ASP A 276 -32.52 -11.26 -15.28
C ASP A 276 -32.66 -10.30 -14.08
N PHE A 277 -33.05 -10.83 -12.92
CA PHE A 277 -33.24 -10.06 -11.69
C PHE A 277 -31.95 -9.37 -11.23
N ASP A 278 -31.81 -8.08 -11.56
CA ASP A 278 -30.61 -7.30 -11.29
C ASP A 278 -30.92 -5.94 -10.65
N PHE A 279 -30.04 -5.42 -9.80
CA PHE A 279 -30.15 -4.12 -9.17
C PHE A 279 -29.91 -2.94 -10.12
N LEU A 280 -29.36 -3.17 -11.33
CA LEU A 280 -28.96 -2.10 -12.27
C LEU A 280 -30.11 -1.15 -12.66
N HIS A 281 -31.35 -1.64 -12.76
CA HIS A 281 -32.53 -0.79 -13.04
C HIS A 281 -32.73 0.32 -11.98
N ARG A 282 -32.25 0.12 -10.74
CA ARG A 282 -32.39 1.11 -9.66
C ARG A 282 -31.32 2.18 -9.72
N ILE A 283 -30.22 1.94 -10.42
CA ILE A 283 -29.16 2.95 -10.57
C ILE A 283 -29.69 4.16 -11.35
N GLY A 284 -30.64 3.94 -12.26
CA GLY A 284 -31.36 5.02 -12.96
C GLY A 284 -31.99 6.05 -12.03
N GLU A 285 -32.46 5.66 -10.84
CA GLU A 285 -33.02 6.58 -9.83
C GLU A 285 -31.99 7.63 -9.36
N SER A 286 -30.70 7.28 -9.41
CA SER A 286 -29.60 8.13 -8.97
C SER A 286 -28.94 8.93 -10.10
N TYR A 287 -29.41 8.79 -11.34
CA TYR A 287 -28.85 9.43 -12.53
C TYR A 287 -28.68 10.96 -12.36
N ALA A 288 -29.69 11.62 -11.77
CA ALA A 288 -29.65 13.07 -11.53
C ALA A 288 -28.45 13.51 -10.68
N THR A 289 -27.95 12.66 -9.79
CA THR A 289 -26.76 12.96 -8.96
C THR A 289 -25.50 13.02 -9.80
N LEU A 290 -25.33 12.08 -10.73
CA LEU A 290 -24.17 12.02 -11.63
C LEU A 290 -24.25 13.14 -12.66
N ARG A 291 -25.43 13.34 -13.26
CA ARG A 291 -25.66 14.33 -14.30
C ARG A 291 -25.29 15.77 -13.87
N ARG A 292 -25.41 16.09 -12.58
CA ARG A 292 -25.03 17.39 -12.00
C ARG A 292 -23.56 17.76 -12.19
N TYR A 293 -22.65 16.79 -12.33
CA TYR A 293 -21.21 17.06 -12.45
C TYR A 293 -20.55 16.37 -13.64
N ALA A 294 -21.19 15.36 -14.24
CA ALA A 294 -20.62 14.60 -15.35
C ALA A 294 -20.15 15.48 -16.53
N PRO A 295 -20.89 16.53 -16.97
CA PRO A 295 -20.40 17.42 -18.03
C PRO A 295 -19.05 18.06 -17.70
N GLU A 296 -18.94 18.68 -16.53
CA GLU A 296 -17.73 19.36 -16.06
C GLU A 296 -16.57 18.39 -15.84
N PHE A 297 -16.88 17.21 -15.30
CA PHE A 297 -15.90 16.13 -15.10
C PHE A 297 -15.33 15.63 -16.42
N LEU A 298 -16.18 15.40 -17.42
CA LEU A 298 -15.73 14.95 -18.73
C LEU A 298 -14.99 16.07 -19.46
N ALA A 299 -15.39 17.33 -19.33
CA ALA A 299 -14.74 18.45 -20.02
C ALA A 299 -13.33 18.76 -19.47
N VAL A 300 -13.12 18.68 -18.15
CA VAL A 300 -11.84 19.08 -17.53
C VAL A 300 -10.71 18.06 -17.72
N LEU A 301 -11.04 16.78 -17.97
CA LEU A 301 -10.07 15.69 -18.08
C LEU A 301 -9.60 15.50 -19.53
N LYS A 302 -8.28 15.54 -19.76
CA LYS A 302 -7.68 15.22 -21.07
C LYS A 302 -7.45 13.71 -21.18
N LEU A 303 -8.46 12.98 -21.65
CA LEU A 303 -8.46 11.53 -21.76
C LEU A 303 -7.71 11.04 -23.01
N ARG A 304 -7.02 9.91 -22.88
CA ARG A 304 -6.44 9.13 -23.98
C ARG A 304 -6.76 7.65 -23.73
N ALA A 305 -6.81 6.86 -24.79
CA ALA A 305 -7.18 5.44 -24.70
C ALA A 305 -6.23 4.55 -25.50
N ALA A 306 -5.99 3.37 -24.96
CA ALA A 306 -5.38 2.26 -25.67
C ALA A 306 -6.38 1.71 -26.71
N PRO A 307 -5.92 0.96 -27.74
CA PRO A 307 -6.81 0.40 -28.76
C PRO A 307 -8.00 -0.38 -28.19
N ALA A 308 -7.80 -1.11 -27.10
CA ALA A 308 -8.84 -1.92 -26.43
C ALA A 308 -9.99 -1.09 -25.82
N ALA A 309 -9.74 0.16 -25.42
CA ALA A 309 -10.72 1.03 -24.78
C ALA A 309 -11.25 2.15 -25.70
N LYS A 310 -10.93 2.10 -27.00
CA LYS A 310 -11.35 3.12 -27.98
C LYS A 310 -12.86 3.32 -28.01
N ASN A 311 -13.65 2.24 -28.00
CA ASN A 311 -15.12 2.31 -27.95
C ASN A 311 -15.66 3.06 -26.72
N VAL A 312 -14.97 2.97 -25.57
CA VAL A 312 -15.35 3.71 -24.36
C VAL A 312 -15.04 5.20 -24.56
N LEU A 313 -13.86 5.53 -25.08
CA LEU A 313 -13.48 6.91 -25.35
C LEU A 313 -14.41 7.57 -26.38
N ASP A 314 -14.72 6.88 -27.48
CA ASP A 314 -15.64 7.39 -28.51
C ASP A 314 -17.03 7.69 -27.92
N ALA A 315 -17.53 6.83 -27.03
CA ALA A 315 -18.77 7.09 -26.31
C ALA A 315 -18.70 8.31 -25.39
N ILE A 316 -17.56 8.54 -24.73
CA ILE A 316 -17.32 9.74 -23.93
C ILE A 316 -17.26 11.00 -24.80
N GLU A 317 -16.66 10.93 -25.99
CA GLU A 317 -16.64 12.07 -26.93
C GLU A 317 -18.04 12.43 -27.44
N VAL A 318 -18.90 11.43 -27.73
CA VAL A 318 -20.32 11.68 -28.04
C VAL A 318 -21.01 12.38 -26.87
N LEU A 319 -20.79 11.94 -25.64
CA LEU A 319 -21.36 12.59 -24.46
C LEU A 319 -20.83 14.02 -24.27
N ARG A 320 -19.56 14.29 -24.58
CA ARG A 320 -18.98 15.65 -24.56
C ARG A 320 -19.66 16.55 -25.58
N GLY A 321 -19.78 16.12 -26.84
CA GLY A 321 -20.49 16.86 -27.88
C GLY A 321 -21.93 17.18 -27.48
N MET A 322 -22.67 16.17 -27.00
CA MET A 322 -24.04 16.35 -26.51
C MET A 322 -24.15 17.34 -25.34
N ASN A 323 -23.15 17.40 -24.46
CA ASN A 323 -23.13 18.36 -23.35
C ASN A 323 -22.89 19.79 -23.83
N THR A 324 -22.01 19.97 -24.81
CA THR A 324 -21.74 21.26 -25.45
C THR A 324 -22.97 21.78 -26.18
N ASP A 325 -23.64 20.90 -26.95
CA ASP A 325 -24.79 21.28 -27.79
C ASP A 325 -26.13 21.26 -27.05
N ASN A 326 -26.14 20.91 -25.75
CA ASN A 326 -27.34 20.67 -24.96
C ASN A 326 -28.33 19.66 -25.61
N ALA A 327 -27.81 18.74 -26.42
CA ALA A 327 -28.61 17.75 -27.14
C ALA A 327 -29.33 16.81 -26.17
N ARG A 328 -30.62 16.54 -26.42
CA ARG A 328 -31.47 15.71 -25.53
C ARG A 328 -31.46 14.22 -25.91
N LYS A 329 -31.42 13.90 -27.21
CA LYS A 329 -31.43 12.54 -27.75
C LYS A 329 -30.03 12.11 -28.17
N LEU A 330 -29.71 10.82 -28.02
CA LEU A 330 -28.47 10.28 -28.58
C LEU A 330 -28.54 10.22 -30.12
N PRO A 331 -27.40 10.41 -30.80
CA PRO A 331 -27.26 10.06 -32.21
C PRO A 331 -27.56 8.58 -32.46
N ALA A 332 -28.13 8.25 -33.62
CA ALA A 332 -28.46 6.87 -33.99
C ALA A 332 -27.20 6.00 -34.20
N ASP A 333 -26.08 6.63 -34.53
CA ASP A 333 -24.75 6.05 -34.74
C ASP A 333 -23.87 6.08 -33.48
N ALA A 334 -24.45 6.36 -32.30
CA ALA A 334 -23.71 6.37 -31.04
C ALA A 334 -22.98 5.02 -30.80
N PRO A 335 -21.70 5.01 -30.38
CA PRO A 335 -20.94 3.79 -30.18
C PRO A 335 -21.61 2.86 -29.16
N THR A 336 -21.82 1.59 -29.51
CA THR A 336 -22.48 0.60 -28.62
C THR A 336 -21.55 -0.53 -28.20
N GLY A 337 -20.37 -0.66 -28.83
CA GLY A 337 -19.44 -1.78 -28.63
C GLY A 337 -18.83 -1.87 -27.23
N PHE A 338 -18.93 -0.82 -26.40
CA PHE A 338 -18.48 -0.85 -25.00
C PHE A 338 -19.54 -1.42 -24.03
N ILE A 339 -20.81 -1.52 -24.46
CA ILE A 339 -21.93 -1.90 -23.60
C ILE A 339 -21.80 -3.40 -23.26
N LYS A 340 -21.64 -3.71 -21.97
CA LYS A 340 -21.59 -5.11 -21.51
C LYS A 340 -22.98 -5.76 -21.61
N PRO A 341 -23.07 -7.10 -21.76
CA PRO A 341 -24.35 -7.81 -21.86
C PRO A 341 -25.34 -7.48 -20.73
N ARG A 342 -24.81 -7.29 -19.52
CA ARG A 342 -25.57 -6.93 -18.32
C ARG A 342 -26.30 -5.57 -18.43
N TRP A 343 -25.77 -4.63 -19.21
CA TRP A 343 -26.38 -3.31 -19.46
C TRP A 343 -27.29 -3.30 -20.68
N GLN A 344 -27.18 -4.30 -21.57
CA GLN A 344 -27.74 -4.25 -22.92
C GLN A 344 -29.25 -4.05 -22.93
N LYS A 345 -30.00 -4.75 -22.07
CA LYS A 345 -31.47 -4.63 -21.96
C LYS A 345 -31.94 -3.30 -21.35
N LEU A 346 -31.06 -2.58 -20.65
CA LEU A 346 -31.38 -1.27 -20.06
C LEU A 346 -31.02 -0.12 -21.02
N VAL A 347 -29.98 -0.31 -21.83
CA VAL A 347 -29.51 0.71 -22.78
C VAL A 347 -30.27 0.61 -24.11
N MET A 348 -30.50 -0.59 -24.62
CA MET A 348 -31.25 -0.83 -25.85
C MET A 348 -32.71 -1.10 -25.51
N THR A 349 -33.60 -0.21 -25.94
CA THR A 349 -35.05 -0.35 -25.77
C THR A 349 -35.74 -0.33 -27.13
N ASP A 350 -37.00 -0.78 -27.20
CA ASP A 350 -37.78 -0.77 -28.44
C ASP A 350 -37.98 0.66 -29.00
N ALA A 351 -37.85 1.69 -28.15
CA ALA A 351 -37.93 3.10 -28.51
C ALA A 351 -36.56 3.73 -28.89
N GLY A 352 -35.49 2.92 -28.97
CA GLY A 352 -34.12 3.34 -29.23
C GLY A 352 -33.21 3.29 -27.99
N ILE A 353 -32.09 4.02 -28.03
CA ILE A 353 -31.09 4.02 -26.95
C ILE A 353 -31.57 4.89 -25.76
N ASP A 354 -31.74 4.31 -24.57
CA ASP A 354 -32.02 5.10 -23.35
C ASP A 354 -30.75 5.85 -22.91
N ARG A 355 -30.81 7.17 -23.01
CA ARG A 355 -29.70 8.06 -22.65
C ARG A 355 -29.19 7.86 -21.23
N ARG A 356 -30.09 7.70 -20.27
CA ARG A 356 -29.73 7.66 -18.84
C ARG A 356 -28.88 6.43 -18.59
N TYR A 357 -29.30 5.27 -19.10
CA TYR A 357 -28.53 4.04 -18.96
C TYR A 357 -27.28 4.02 -19.82
N TYR A 358 -27.28 4.65 -21.00
CA TYR A 358 -26.08 4.82 -21.82
C TYR A 358 -25.00 5.63 -21.08
N GLU A 359 -25.34 6.80 -20.51
CA GLU A 359 -24.41 7.66 -19.77
C GLU A 359 -23.92 6.97 -18.48
N LEU A 360 -24.80 6.26 -17.76
CA LEU A 360 -24.41 5.45 -16.60
C LEU A 360 -23.44 4.33 -16.96
N CYS A 361 -23.69 3.63 -18.07
CA CYS A 361 -22.83 2.57 -18.57
C CYS A 361 -21.46 3.13 -18.96
N ALA A 362 -21.43 4.22 -19.74
CA ALA A 362 -20.21 4.87 -20.19
C ALA A 362 -19.34 5.35 -19.03
N LEU A 363 -19.92 6.00 -18.01
CA LEU A 363 -19.19 6.42 -16.81
C LEU A 363 -18.69 5.24 -15.97
N SER A 364 -19.47 4.15 -15.90
CA SER A 364 -19.05 2.92 -15.21
C SER A 364 -17.87 2.25 -15.92
N GLU A 365 -17.91 2.14 -17.25
CA GLU A 365 -16.81 1.56 -18.03
C GLU A 365 -15.59 2.49 -18.10
N LEU A 366 -15.77 3.82 -18.12
CA LEU A 366 -14.68 4.80 -17.98
C LEU A 366 -13.94 4.62 -16.66
N LYS A 367 -14.66 4.50 -15.54
CA LYS A 367 -14.07 4.19 -14.23
C LYS A 367 -13.23 2.91 -14.28
N ASN A 368 -13.75 1.85 -14.89
CA ASN A 368 -13.03 0.57 -14.99
C ASN A 368 -11.77 0.70 -15.85
N SER A 369 -11.87 1.39 -16.99
CA SER A 369 -10.76 1.60 -17.93
C SER A 369 -9.67 2.52 -17.37
N LEU A 370 -10.02 3.52 -16.56
CA LEU A 370 -9.06 4.33 -15.80
C LEU A 370 -8.31 3.48 -14.77
N ARG A 371 -9.01 2.56 -14.10
CA ARG A 371 -8.39 1.68 -13.10
C ARG A 371 -7.46 0.64 -13.71
N SER A 372 -7.71 0.17 -14.93
CA SER A 372 -6.81 -0.74 -15.65
C SER A 372 -5.62 -0.02 -16.29
N GLY A 373 -5.79 1.25 -16.62
CA GLY A 373 -4.83 2.02 -17.42
C GLY A 373 -5.10 1.94 -18.92
N ASP A 374 -6.19 1.30 -19.36
CA ASP A 374 -6.59 1.30 -20.77
C ASP A 374 -7.09 2.68 -21.21
N ILE A 375 -7.57 3.49 -20.27
CA ILE A 375 -7.74 4.94 -20.43
C ILE A 375 -6.85 5.63 -19.40
N TRP A 376 -6.18 6.71 -19.82
CA TRP A 376 -5.36 7.52 -18.95
C TRP A 376 -5.65 9.01 -19.13
N VAL A 377 -5.22 9.80 -18.15
CA VAL A 377 -5.45 11.25 -18.09
C VAL A 377 -4.12 11.97 -18.14
N GLN A 378 -3.97 12.86 -19.13
CA GLN A 378 -2.78 13.70 -19.22
C GLN A 378 -2.64 14.60 -17.97
N GLY A 379 -1.46 14.59 -17.35
CA GLY A 379 -1.18 15.35 -16.12
C GLY A 379 -1.50 14.60 -14.82
N SER A 380 -2.06 13.38 -14.89
CA SER A 380 -2.25 12.51 -13.72
C SER A 380 -0.97 11.78 -13.33
N ARG A 381 -0.83 11.45 -12.02
CA ARG A 381 0.24 10.58 -11.51
C ARG A 381 -0.20 9.12 -11.40
N GLN A 382 -1.44 8.89 -10.96
CA GLN A 382 -2.00 7.54 -10.76
C GLN A 382 -2.67 6.94 -12.00
N PHE A 383 -3.05 7.77 -12.97
CA PHE A 383 -3.77 7.41 -14.18
C PHE A 383 -2.99 7.90 -15.42
N LYS A 384 -1.70 7.56 -15.54
CA LYS A 384 -0.91 7.72 -16.78
C LYS A 384 -0.92 6.42 -17.60
N ASP A 385 -0.35 6.49 -18.81
CA ASP A 385 -0.15 5.32 -19.68
C ASP A 385 0.55 4.21 -18.89
N PHE A 386 0.14 2.95 -19.12
CA PHE A 386 0.75 1.79 -18.49
C PHE A 386 2.25 1.71 -18.81
N GLU A 387 2.64 2.00 -20.05
CA GLU A 387 4.03 1.96 -20.50
C GLU A 387 4.90 3.01 -19.78
N ASP A 388 4.34 4.19 -19.48
CA ASP A 388 5.04 5.28 -18.79
C ASP A 388 5.39 4.95 -17.33
N TYR A 389 4.85 3.87 -16.75
CA TYR A 389 5.25 3.39 -15.42
C TYR A 389 6.51 2.52 -15.45
N LEU A 390 6.83 1.93 -16.59
CA LEU A 390 7.87 0.91 -16.70
C LEU A 390 9.20 1.53 -17.14
N VAL A 391 10.29 0.81 -16.90
CA VAL A 391 11.60 1.17 -17.43
C VAL A 391 11.49 1.26 -18.96
N PRO A 392 12.03 2.33 -19.59
CA PRO A 392 11.94 2.51 -21.03
C PRO A 392 12.48 1.28 -21.80
N PRO A 393 11.87 0.89 -22.94
CA PRO A 393 12.26 -0.28 -23.70
C PRO A 393 13.75 -0.33 -24.06
N GLU A 394 14.33 0.81 -24.44
CA GLU A 394 15.75 0.92 -24.79
C GLU A 394 16.66 0.60 -23.60
N LYS A 395 16.34 1.18 -22.42
CA LYS A 395 17.07 0.91 -21.18
C LYS A 395 16.94 -0.54 -20.75
N PHE A 396 15.73 -1.11 -20.86
CA PHE A 396 15.50 -2.52 -20.55
C PHE A 396 16.31 -3.44 -21.48
N THR A 397 16.31 -3.16 -22.78
CA THR A 397 17.07 -3.93 -23.79
C THR A 397 18.56 -3.87 -23.49
N SER A 398 19.09 -2.69 -23.14
CA SER A 398 20.50 -2.53 -22.75
C SER A 398 20.84 -3.37 -21.51
N LEU A 399 20.03 -3.31 -20.45
CA LEU A 399 20.24 -4.10 -19.22
C LEU A 399 20.15 -5.62 -19.47
N LYS A 400 19.26 -6.04 -20.38
CA LYS A 400 19.12 -7.44 -20.77
C LYS A 400 20.36 -7.92 -21.53
N GLN A 401 20.86 -7.13 -22.47
CA GLN A 401 22.06 -7.47 -23.25
C GLN A 401 23.33 -7.49 -22.39
N SER A 402 23.44 -6.62 -21.39
CA SER A 402 24.56 -6.64 -20.43
C SER A 402 24.43 -7.71 -19.33
N SER A 403 23.31 -8.47 -19.30
CA SER A 403 23.01 -9.43 -18.22
C SER A 403 23.00 -8.78 -16.82
N GLU A 404 22.56 -7.53 -16.74
CA GLU A 404 22.48 -6.71 -15.51
C GLU A 404 21.04 -6.55 -15.00
N LEU A 405 20.11 -7.41 -15.45
CA LEU A 405 18.75 -7.40 -14.91
C LEU A 405 18.78 -7.80 -13.42
N PRO A 406 18.25 -6.97 -12.49
CA PRO A 406 18.34 -7.21 -11.06
C PRO A 406 17.27 -8.21 -10.58
N LEU A 407 17.20 -9.37 -11.21
CA LEU A 407 16.19 -10.41 -10.95
C LEU A 407 16.87 -11.68 -10.42
N ALA A 408 16.15 -12.43 -9.59
CA ALA A 408 16.67 -13.65 -8.95
C ALA A 408 16.50 -14.92 -9.80
N VAL A 409 15.86 -14.80 -10.96
CA VAL A 409 15.51 -15.92 -11.84
C VAL A 409 16.33 -15.90 -13.12
N ALA A 410 16.42 -17.05 -13.80
CA ALA A 410 16.95 -17.12 -15.16
C ALA A 410 16.18 -16.15 -16.08
N THR A 411 16.91 -15.36 -16.85
CA THR A 411 16.34 -14.36 -17.76
C THR A 411 15.97 -14.96 -19.11
N ASP A 412 16.53 -16.13 -19.45
CA ASP A 412 16.11 -16.92 -20.60
C ASP A 412 14.79 -17.67 -20.31
N CYS A 413 13.84 -17.56 -21.24
CA CYS A 413 12.49 -18.08 -21.03
C CYS A 413 12.44 -19.61 -21.01
N GLU A 414 13.15 -20.26 -21.94
CA GLU A 414 13.09 -21.72 -22.06
C GLU A 414 13.87 -22.38 -20.94
N GLN A 415 15.02 -21.83 -20.56
CA GLN A 415 15.74 -22.27 -19.37
C GLN A 415 14.86 -22.18 -18.12
N TYR A 416 14.27 -21.01 -17.88
CA TYR A 416 13.40 -20.80 -16.71
C TYR A 416 12.23 -21.79 -16.69
N LEU A 417 11.50 -21.90 -17.80
CA LEU A 417 10.35 -22.80 -17.89
C LEU A 417 10.75 -24.26 -17.72
N HIS A 418 11.88 -24.68 -18.30
CA HIS A 418 12.37 -26.05 -18.15
C HIS A 418 12.69 -26.38 -16.69
N GLU A 419 13.44 -25.51 -15.99
CA GLU A 419 13.79 -25.69 -14.59
C GLU A 419 12.54 -25.76 -13.69
N ARG A 420 11.60 -24.81 -13.86
CA ARG A 420 10.39 -24.76 -13.02
C ARG A 420 9.40 -25.88 -13.29
N LEU A 421 9.18 -26.27 -14.55
CA LEU A 421 8.25 -27.34 -14.89
C LEU A 421 8.81 -28.71 -14.46
N THR A 422 10.11 -28.93 -14.60
CA THR A 422 10.77 -30.16 -14.11
C THR A 422 10.61 -30.30 -12.59
N LEU A 423 10.82 -29.20 -11.84
CA LEU A 423 10.60 -29.21 -10.40
C LEU A 423 9.12 -29.48 -10.04
N LEU A 424 8.19 -28.86 -10.77
CA LEU A 424 6.76 -29.04 -10.55
C LEU A 424 6.33 -30.49 -10.77
N GLU A 425 6.76 -31.12 -11.86
CA GLU A 425 6.46 -32.52 -12.17
C GLU A 425 7.04 -33.46 -11.11
N ALA A 426 8.28 -33.23 -10.68
CA ALA A 426 8.92 -34.03 -9.63
C ALA A 426 8.18 -33.93 -8.28
N GLN A 427 7.75 -32.73 -7.89
CA GLN A 427 7.01 -32.51 -6.65
C GLN A 427 5.59 -33.09 -6.72
N LEU A 428 4.89 -32.93 -7.85
CA LEU A 428 3.57 -33.54 -8.06
C LEU A 428 3.65 -35.07 -7.96
N ALA A 429 4.64 -35.69 -8.60
CA ALA A 429 4.83 -37.14 -8.54
C ALA A 429 5.15 -37.64 -7.12
N THR A 430 5.96 -36.88 -6.37
CA THR A 430 6.31 -37.22 -4.98
C THR A 430 5.10 -37.13 -4.06
N VAL A 431 4.39 -36.00 -4.05
CA VAL A 431 3.19 -35.81 -3.21
C VAL A 431 2.08 -36.76 -3.60
N ASN A 432 1.88 -37.04 -4.90
CA ASN A 432 0.87 -38.01 -5.34
C ASN A 432 1.14 -39.41 -4.79
N ARG A 433 2.42 -39.84 -4.76
CA ARG A 433 2.83 -41.12 -4.17
C ARG A 433 2.58 -41.17 -2.67
N MET A 434 2.97 -40.12 -1.94
CA MET A 434 2.73 -40.02 -0.49
C MET A 434 1.24 -39.99 -0.16
N ALA A 435 0.44 -39.24 -0.93
CA ALA A 435 -1.00 -39.18 -0.77
C ALA A 435 -1.65 -40.54 -1.01
N ALA A 436 -1.25 -41.27 -2.07
CA ALA A 436 -1.74 -42.61 -2.35
C ALA A 436 -1.41 -43.62 -1.23
N ALA A 437 -0.26 -43.44 -0.57
CA ALA A 437 0.19 -44.28 0.55
C ALA A 437 -0.35 -43.83 1.92
N ASN A 438 -1.04 -42.68 2.01
CA ASN A 438 -1.37 -41.99 3.27
C ASN A 438 -0.16 -41.64 4.15
N ASP A 439 0.99 -41.38 3.52
CA ASP A 439 2.26 -41.02 4.17
C ASP A 439 2.47 -39.49 4.29
N LEU A 440 1.47 -38.69 3.93
CA LEU A 440 1.55 -37.24 4.09
C LEU A 440 1.53 -36.87 5.59
N PRO A 441 2.50 -36.08 6.08
CA PRO A 441 2.58 -35.78 7.49
C PRO A 441 1.44 -34.85 7.92
N ASP A 442 0.66 -35.28 8.90
CA ASP A 442 -0.50 -34.56 9.45
C ASP A 442 -1.53 -34.11 8.39
N ALA A 443 -1.58 -34.78 7.24
CA ALA A 443 -2.49 -34.43 6.15
C ALA A 443 -3.02 -35.68 5.45
N ILE A 444 -4.31 -35.69 5.10
CA ILE A 444 -4.96 -36.78 4.38
C ILE A 444 -5.81 -36.18 3.25
N ILE A 445 -5.76 -36.79 2.07
CA ILE A 445 -6.56 -36.41 0.90
C ILE A 445 -7.58 -37.52 0.64
N THR A 446 -8.87 -37.20 0.74
CA THR A 446 -9.99 -38.11 0.46
C THR A 446 -10.84 -37.58 -0.70
N GLU A 447 -11.83 -38.35 -1.15
CA GLU A 447 -12.82 -37.87 -2.13
C GLU A 447 -13.60 -36.63 -1.65
N SER A 448 -13.75 -36.48 -0.33
CA SER A 448 -14.36 -35.30 0.30
C SER A 448 -13.42 -34.09 0.43
N GLY A 449 -12.12 -34.23 0.10
CA GLY A 449 -11.14 -33.15 0.05
C GLY A 449 -9.93 -33.34 0.97
N LEU A 450 -9.16 -32.28 1.16
CA LEU A 450 -7.97 -32.25 2.01
C LEU A 450 -8.34 -32.00 3.47
N LYS A 451 -7.80 -32.81 4.40
CA LYS A 451 -7.86 -32.59 5.84
C LYS A 451 -6.45 -32.49 6.40
N ILE A 452 -6.16 -31.42 7.15
CA ILE A 452 -4.88 -31.21 7.86
C ILE A 452 -5.15 -31.21 9.37
N THR A 453 -4.36 -31.98 10.12
CA THR A 453 -4.42 -32.00 11.59
C THR A 453 -3.91 -30.67 12.15
N PRO A 454 -4.64 -30.00 13.06
CA PRO A 454 -4.16 -28.80 13.71
C PRO A 454 -2.84 -29.04 14.45
N LEU A 455 -1.95 -28.06 14.45
CA LEU A 455 -0.72 -28.11 15.24
C LEU A 455 -1.04 -27.90 16.72
N ASP A 456 -0.47 -28.73 17.60
CA ASP A 456 -0.51 -28.51 19.05
C ASP A 456 0.32 -27.29 19.42
N ALA A 457 -0.29 -26.37 20.17
CA ALA A 457 0.39 -25.21 20.75
C ALA A 457 0.61 -25.47 22.25
N ALA A 458 1.75 -26.03 22.61
CA ALA A 458 2.17 -26.11 24.00
C ALA A 458 3.45 -25.27 24.17
N VAL A 459 3.29 -24.03 24.64
CA VAL A 459 4.40 -23.33 25.29
C VAL A 459 4.75 -24.17 26.53
N PRO A 460 6.00 -24.62 26.72
CA PRO A 460 6.35 -25.41 27.90
C PRO A 460 6.04 -24.64 29.19
N ASP A 461 5.55 -25.30 30.24
CA ASP A 461 5.27 -24.66 31.54
C ASP A 461 6.51 -23.95 32.12
N THR A 462 7.70 -24.51 31.85
CA THR A 462 8.99 -23.92 32.20
C THR A 462 9.28 -22.61 31.46
N ALA A 463 8.79 -22.45 30.23
CA ALA A 463 8.88 -21.20 29.50
C ALA A 463 7.94 -20.14 30.10
N GLN A 464 6.73 -20.52 30.51
CA GLN A 464 5.80 -19.60 31.17
C GLN A 464 6.36 -19.09 32.50
N ALA A 465 6.96 -19.96 33.31
CA ALA A 465 7.63 -19.55 34.55
C ALA A 465 8.75 -18.51 34.31
N LEU A 466 9.55 -18.69 33.24
CA LEU A 466 10.60 -17.74 32.86
C LEU A 466 10.03 -16.40 32.38
N ILE A 467 8.93 -16.42 31.63
CA ILE A 467 8.20 -15.21 31.22
C ILE A 467 7.75 -14.41 32.44
N ASP A 468 7.15 -15.06 33.44
CA ASP A 468 6.64 -14.41 34.63
C ASP A 468 7.79 -13.83 35.48
N GLN A 469 8.86 -14.60 35.69
CA GLN A 469 10.05 -14.15 36.45
C GLN A 469 10.73 -12.94 35.79
N THR A 470 10.92 -12.98 34.47
CA THR A 470 11.53 -11.85 33.74
C THR A 470 10.63 -10.61 33.79
N ALA A 471 9.32 -10.77 33.61
CA ALA A 471 8.37 -9.67 33.71
C ALA A 471 8.40 -8.99 35.10
N MET A 472 8.54 -9.76 36.19
CA MET A 472 8.61 -9.25 37.56
C MET A 472 9.85 -8.39 37.84
N VAL A 473 10.96 -8.62 37.16
CA VAL A 473 12.21 -7.86 37.39
C VAL A 473 12.37 -6.64 36.47
N LEU A 474 11.61 -6.54 35.37
CA LEU A 474 11.71 -5.41 34.45
C LEU A 474 11.41 -4.08 35.17
N PRO A 475 12.19 -3.00 34.93
CA PRO A 475 11.94 -1.73 35.59
C PRO A 475 10.68 -1.05 35.05
N HIS A 476 9.96 -0.35 35.94
CA HIS A 476 8.88 0.53 35.52
C HIS A 476 9.43 1.80 34.86
N VAL A 477 8.84 2.20 33.74
CA VAL A 477 9.31 3.34 32.95
C VAL A 477 8.14 4.12 32.37
N LYS A 478 8.27 5.45 32.27
CA LYS A 478 7.33 6.28 31.51
C LYS A 478 7.71 6.28 30.04
N ILE A 479 6.73 6.33 29.14
CA ILE A 479 7.01 6.35 27.70
C ILE A 479 7.95 7.49 27.25
N THR A 480 7.90 8.64 27.93
CA THR A 480 8.81 9.78 27.66
C THR A 480 10.25 9.45 28.03
N GLU A 481 10.48 8.78 29.16
CA GLU A 481 11.81 8.35 29.60
C GLU A 481 12.36 7.22 28.72
N LEU A 482 11.49 6.27 28.32
CA LEU A 482 11.84 5.20 27.38
C LEU A 482 12.36 5.76 26.05
N LEU A 483 11.66 6.73 25.47
CA LEU A 483 12.07 7.36 24.21
C LEU A 483 13.39 8.14 24.34
N LEU A 484 13.67 8.74 25.51
CA LEU A 484 14.95 9.39 25.77
C LEU A 484 16.10 8.38 25.81
N GLU A 485 15.93 7.27 26.53
CA GLU A 485 16.94 6.19 26.62
C GLU A 485 17.21 5.56 25.25
N VAL A 486 16.16 5.22 24.51
CA VAL A 486 16.30 4.64 23.16
C VAL A 486 17.01 5.61 22.23
N ASP A 487 16.71 6.91 22.30
CA ASP A 487 17.44 7.88 21.51
C ASP A 487 18.88 8.09 21.99
N GLU A 488 19.17 7.95 23.27
CA GLU A 488 20.55 8.00 23.75
C GLU A 488 21.39 6.84 23.20
N TRP A 489 20.80 5.66 23.05
CA TRP A 489 21.49 4.49 22.48
C TRP A 489 21.65 4.57 20.96
N THR A 490 20.64 5.08 20.26
CA THR A 490 20.56 4.97 18.79
C THR A 490 20.76 6.29 18.07
N GLY A 491 20.47 7.42 18.72
CA GLY A 491 20.46 8.76 18.13
C GLY A 491 19.44 8.95 17.01
N PHE A 492 18.33 8.20 16.98
CA PHE A 492 17.37 8.20 15.86
C PHE A 492 16.76 9.58 15.55
N THR A 493 16.68 10.48 16.54
CA THR A 493 16.15 11.84 16.38
C THR A 493 16.98 12.69 15.43
N ARG A 494 18.25 12.34 15.18
CA ARG A 494 19.10 13.04 14.20
C ARG A 494 18.52 13.03 12.79
N HIS A 495 17.68 12.04 12.48
CA HIS A 495 17.08 11.89 11.16
C HIS A 495 15.96 12.89 10.90
N PHE A 496 15.37 13.50 11.94
CA PHE A 496 14.33 14.52 11.81
C PHE A 496 14.94 15.89 11.50
N THR A 497 15.59 15.99 10.35
CA THR A 497 16.25 17.22 9.88
C THR A 497 15.26 18.23 9.32
N HIS A 498 15.58 19.51 9.44
CA HIS A 498 14.79 20.60 8.90
C HIS A 498 14.69 20.51 7.38
N LEU A 499 13.47 20.52 6.83
CA LEU A 499 13.18 20.29 5.41
C LEU A 499 13.99 21.20 4.46
N LYS A 500 14.23 22.45 4.87
CA LYS A 500 14.96 23.45 4.07
C LYS A 500 16.48 23.44 4.24
N SER A 501 16.98 23.38 5.48
CA SER A 501 18.41 23.58 5.78
C SER A 501 19.15 22.27 6.03
N GLY A 502 18.44 21.19 6.34
CA GLY A 502 19.04 19.93 6.78
C GLY A 502 19.47 19.93 8.25
N ASP A 503 19.26 21.03 8.99
CA ASP A 503 19.70 21.15 10.38
C ASP A 503 18.94 20.21 11.32
N LEU A 504 19.58 19.81 12.41
CA LEU A 504 18.94 19.06 13.48
C LEU A 504 17.88 19.91 14.21
N ALA A 505 16.87 19.23 14.77
CA ALA A 505 15.92 19.89 15.67
C ALA A 505 16.66 20.42 16.91
N LYS A 506 16.57 21.73 17.16
CA LYS A 506 17.23 22.38 18.30
C LYS A 506 16.72 21.87 19.66
N ASP A 507 15.43 21.58 19.74
CA ASP A 507 14.78 21.05 20.94
C ASP A 507 14.31 19.62 20.68
N LYS A 508 15.11 18.67 21.18
CA LYS A 508 14.85 17.24 21.07
C LYS A 508 13.59 16.81 21.81
N ASN A 509 13.31 17.38 22.98
CA ASN A 509 12.16 17.01 23.80
C ASN A 509 10.86 17.43 23.10
N LEU A 510 10.85 18.62 22.50
CA LEU A 510 9.72 19.09 21.73
C LEU A 510 9.49 18.25 20.45
N LEU A 511 10.56 17.78 19.82
CA LEU A 511 10.48 16.84 18.69
C LEU A 511 9.87 15.50 19.13
N LEU A 512 10.38 14.91 20.20
CA LEU A 512 9.85 13.66 20.74
C LEU A 512 8.39 13.81 21.21
N THR A 513 8.00 14.99 21.73
CA THR A 513 6.59 15.32 22.05
C THR A 513 5.71 15.29 20.80
N THR A 514 6.22 15.81 19.68
CA THR A 514 5.51 15.81 18.39
C THR A 514 5.34 14.39 17.87
N ILE A 515 6.40 13.59 17.90
CA ILE A 515 6.39 12.17 17.51
C ILE A 515 5.41 11.37 18.38
N LEU A 516 5.47 11.56 19.70
CA LEU A 516 4.59 10.88 20.65
C LEU A 516 3.13 11.24 20.40
N ALA A 517 2.81 12.51 20.09
CA ALA A 517 1.44 12.96 19.80
C ALA A 517 0.80 12.24 18.60
N ASP A 518 1.63 11.88 17.61
CA ASP A 518 1.21 11.08 16.46
C ASP A 518 1.02 9.61 16.85
N ALA A 519 1.98 9.05 17.60
CA ALA A 519 1.99 7.65 18.03
C ALA A 519 0.81 7.26 18.93
N ILE A 520 0.48 8.09 19.93
CA ILE A 520 -0.58 7.77 20.90
C ILE A 520 -1.97 8.23 20.46
N ASN A 521 -2.11 8.76 19.24
CA ASN A 521 -3.35 9.32 18.69
C ASN A 521 -3.94 10.54 19.44
N LEU A 522 -3.16 11.26 20.23
CA LEU A 522 -3.66 12.42 20.99
C LEU A 522 -3.83 13.64 20.07
N GLY A 523 -2.85 13.87 19.19
CA GLY A 523 -2.72 15.03 18.31
C GLY A 523 -2.25 16.29 19.02
N LEU A 524 -1.73 17.25 18.24
CA LEU A 524 -0.91 18.35 18.74
C LEU A 524 -1.64 19.30 19.70
N THR A 525 -2.94 19.56 19.50
CA THR A 525 -3.71 20.47 20.36
C THR A 525 -3.79 19.95 21.79
N LYS A 526 -4.22 18.69 21.95
CA LYS A 526 -4.32 18.05 23.26
C LYS A 526 -2.95 17.75 23.85
N MET A 527 -1.96 17.42 23.02
CA MET A 527 -0.59 17.26 23.48
C MET A 527 -0.02 18.55 24.09
N ALA A 528 -0.33 19.72 23.52
CA ALA A 528 0.12 20.99 24.10
C ALA A 528 -0.49 21.27 25.49
N GLU A 529 -1.72 20.82 25.73
CA GLU A 529 -2.39 20.91 27.04
C GLU A 529 -1.79 19.91 28.05
N SER A 530 -1.38 18.72 27.59
CA SER A 530 -0.81 17.64 28.42
C SER A 530 0.71 17.70 28.62
N CYS A 531 1.39 18.68 28.01
CA CYS A 531 2.83 18.89 28.12
C CYS A 531 3.14 20.32 28.58
N PRO A 532 3.36 20.54 29.90
CA PRO A 532 3.70 21.85 30.44
C PRO A 532 4.89 22.52 29.71
N GLY A 533 4.74 23.80 29.37
CA GLY A 533 5.79 24.59 28.68
C GLY A 533 5.78 24.49 27.15
N THR A 534 4.90 23.66 26.58
CA THR A 534 4.74 23.49 25.14
C THR A 534 3.50 24.23 24.63
N THR A 535 3.52 24.69 23.37
CA THR A 535 2.36 25.30 22.72
C THR A 535 2.05 24.59 21.41
N TYR A 536 0.78 24.66 20.96
CA TYR A 536 0.37 24.11 19.68
C TYR A 536 1.22 24.65 18.51
N ALA A 537 1.51 25.96 18.52
CA ALA A 537 2.31 26.59 17.47
C ALA A 537 3.73 26.00 17.36
N LYS A 538 4.38 25.72 18.50
CA LYS A 538 5.70 25.08 18.54
C LYS A 538 5.68 23.66 17.97
N LEU A 539 4.69 22.86 18.39
CA LEU A 539 4.52 21.48 17.90
C LEU A 539 4.17 21.44 16.41
N ALA A 540 3.25 22.29 15.96
CA ALA A 540 2.85 22.36 14.56
C ALA A 540 4.02 22.79 13.67
N TRP A 541 4.88 23.70 14.15
CA TRP A 541 6.10 24.10 13.45
C TRP A 541 7.08 22.93 13.32
N LEU A 542 7.36 22.20 14.40
CA LEU A 542 8.23 21.02 14.31
C LEU A 542 7.67 19.94 13.39
N GLN A 543 6.36 19.66 13.46
CA GLN A 543 5.73 18.68 12.57
C GLN A 543 5.93 19.12 11.10
N ALA A 544 5.59 20.36 10.76
CA ALA A 544 5.68 20.85 9.38
C ALA A 544 7.11 20.85 8.81
N TRP A 545 8.12 21.13 9.64
CA TRP A 545 9.48 21.33 9.16
C TRP A 545 10.43 20.16 9.38
N HIS A 546 10.16 19.27 10.35
CA HIS A 546 11.05 18.17 10.71
C HIS A 546 10.43 16.78 10.52
N THR A 547 9.10 16.64 10.55
CA THR A 547 8.46 15.34 10.33
C THR A 547 7.99 15.18 8.89
N ARG A 548 8.31 14.02 8.31
CA ARG A 548 7.92 13.58 6.97
C ARG A 548 8.13 12.07 6.87
N ASP A 549 7.57 11.46 5.84
CA ASP A 549 7.67 10.00 5.69
C ASP A 549 9.11 9.50 5.61
N GLU A 550 9.99 10.25 4.95
CA GLU A 550 11.41 9.96 4.87
C GLU A 550 12.08 9.96 6.25
N THR A 551 11.82 10.97 7.10
CA THR A 551 12.48 11.06 8.41
C THR A 551 12.00 9.98 9.35
N TYR A 552 10.71 9.65 9.31
CA TYR A 552 10.19 8.47 10.01
C TYR A 552 10.81 7.17 9.49
N SER A 553 10.95 7.00 8.17
CA SER A 553 11.48 5.77 7.58
C SER A 553 12.95 5.56 7.96
N THR A 554 13.78 6.61 7.89
CA THR A 554 15.20 6.52 8.27
C THR A 554 15.38 6.38 9.79
N ALA A 555 14.56 7.07 10.60
CA ALA A 555 14.60 6.91 12.05
C ALA A 555 14.17 5.49 12.48
N LEU A 556 13.15 4.94 11.81
CA LEU A 556 12.70 3.58 12.03
C LEU A 556 13.78 2.56 11.66
N ALA A 557 14.45 2.76 10.52
CA ALA A 557 15.57 1.92 10.11
C ALA A 557 16.68 1.90 11.16
N GLU A 558 16.99 3.04 11.79
CA GLU A 558 17.98 3.09 12.88
C GLU A 558 17.59 2.19 14.06
N LEU A 559 16.32 2.24 14.50
CA LEU A 559 15.82 1.39 15.59
C LEU A 559 15.81 -0.09 15.21
N VAL A 560 15.39 -0.40 13.98
CA VAL A 560 15.36 -1.76 13.43
C VAL A 560 16.78 -2.32 13.32
N ASN A 561 17.74 -1.51 12.89
CA ASN A 561 19.15 -1.91 12.77
C ASN A 561 19.79 -2.14 14.13
N ALA A 562 19.44 -1.32 15.13
CA ALA A 562 19.87 -1.53 16.51
C ALA A 562 19.30 -2.84 17.08
N GLN A 563 18.02 -3.13 16.85
CA GLN A 563 17.40 -4.41 17.21
C GLN A 563 18.08 -5.59 16.50
N PHE A 564 18.33 -5.45 15.20
CA PHE A 564 18.93 -6.49 14.37
C PHE A 564 20.34 -6.88 14.83
N ARG A 565 21.13 -5.90 15.28
CA ARG A 565 22.49 -6.12 15.79
C ARG A 565 22.52 -6.56 17.26
N HIS A 566 21.39 -6.54 17.96
CA HIS A 566 21.35 -6.89 19.38
C HIS A 566 21.47 -8.41 19.56
N PRO A 567 22.46 -8.93 20.31
CA PRO A 567 22.69 -10.38 20.43
C PRO A 567 21.47 -11.16 20.90
N PHE A 568 20.77 -10.64 21.91
CA PHE A 568 19.54 -11.25 22.43
C PHE A 568 18.43 -11.43 21.38
N ALA A 569 18.39 -10.58 20.35
CA ALA A 569 17.41 -10.70 19.28
C ALA A 569 17.59 -11.98 18.45
N GLY A 570 18.80 -12.54 18.42
CA GLY A 570 19.12 -13.80 17.73
C GLY A 570 18.37 -15.02 18.27
N HIS A 571 17.83 -14.96 19.49
CA HIS A 571 17.00 -16.04 20.04
C HIS A 571 15.62 -16.17 19.36
N TRP A 572 15.15 -15.14 18.65
CA TRP A 572 13.83 -15.16 17.98
C TRP A 572 13.90 -15.42 16.47
N GLY A 573 15.06 -15.17 15.86
CA GLY A 573 15.31 -15.26 14.43
C GLY A 573 16.60 -14.55 14.03
N ASP A 574 17.03 -14.79 12.80
CA ASP A 574 18.26 -14.23 12.22
C ASP A 574 18.01 -12.97 11.37
N GLY A 575 16.78 -12.46 11.35
CA GLY A 575 16.39 -11.29 10.56
C GLY A 575 16.14 -11.58 9.08
N THR A 576 16.09 -12.85 8.66
CA THR A 576 15.83 -13.25 7.27
C THR A 576 14.35 -13.50 6.98
N THR A 577 13.51 -13.67 8.01
CA THR A 577 12.08 -13.92 7.82
C THR A 577 11.20 -12.79 8.37
N SER A 578 10.02 -12.63 7.79
CA SER A 578 9.08 -11.59 8.22
C SER A 578 7.63 -11.96 7.99
N SER A 579 6.71 -11.26 8.64
CA SER A 579 5.28 -11.34 8.36
C SER A 579 4.68 -9.96 8.14
N SER A 580 3.50 -9.90 7.52
CA SER A 580 2.75 -8.65 7.42
C SER A 580 1.26 -8.86 7.62
N ASP A 581 0.63 -7.89 8.28
CA ASP A 581 -0.80 -7.91 8.57
C ASP A 581 -1.41 -6.50 8.55
N GLY A 582 -2.70 -6.45 8.23
CA GLY A 582 -3.51 -5.25 8.16
C GLY A 582 -4.33 -5.02 9.42
N GLN A 583 -3.96 -4.01 10.21
CA GLN A 583 -4.72 -3.61 11.39
C GLN A 583 -5.74 -2.50 11.05
N ASN A 584 -7.03 -2.76 11.23
CA ASN A 584 -8.08 -1.78 10.95
C ASN A 584 -8.36 -0.86 12.16
N PHE A 585 -8.28 0.45 11.92
CA PHE A 585 -8.64 1.52 12.85
C PHE A 585 -9.92 2.21 12.37
N ARG A 586 -10.89 2.37 13.26
CA ARG A 586 -12.16 3.05 12.94
C ARG A 586 -11.90 4.51 12.60
N THR A 587 -12.65 5.05 11.65
CA THR A 587 -12.62 6.50 11.36
C THR A 587 -13.86 7.17 11.93
N ALA A 588 -13.65 8.31 12.58
CA ALA A 588 -14.72 9.10 13.17
C ALA A 588 -14.64 10.58 12.77
N SER A 589 -15.69 11.33 13.09
CA SER A 589 -15.77 12.77 12.81
C SER A 589 -15.46 13.09 11.33
N LYS A 590 -14.48 13.98 11.06
CA LYS A 590 -14.08 14.42 9.71
C LYS A 590 -13.53 13.27 8.86
N ALA A 591 -12.83 12.32 9.46
CA ALA A 591 -12.27 11.15 8.77
C ALA A 591 -13.33 10.14 8.32
N LYS A 592 -14.54 10.14 8.92
CA LYS A 592 -15.65 9.26 8.50
C LYS A 592 -16.01 9.46 7.01
N SER A 593 -15.79 10.67 6.51
CA SER A 593 -16.05 11.01 5.09
C SER A 593 -14.98 10.51 4.14
N THR A 594 -13.79 10.13 4.63
CA THR A 594 -12.65 9.62 3.84
C THR A 594 -12.40 8.12 4.08
N GLY A 595 -12.88 7.56 5.19
CA GLY A 595 -12.82 6.12 5.48
C GLY A 595 -13.65 5.27 4.51
N HIS A 596 -13.32 3.98 4.44
CA HIS A 596 -14.04 2.99 3.64
C HIS A 596 -14.61 1.89 4.54
N ILE A 597 -15.73 1.28 4.13
CA ILE A 597 -16.37 0.20 4.88
C ILE A 597 -15.88 -1.13 4.31
N ASN A 598 -15.35 -2.00 5.16
CA ASN A 598 -15.07 -3.39 4.82
C ASN A 598 -15.95 -4.27 5.71
N PRO A 599 -16.90 -5.04 5.13
CA PRO A 599 -17.78 -5.93 5.88
C PRO A 599 -17.03 -6.88 6.83
N LYS A 600 -15.79 -7.30 6.50
CA LYS A 600 -14.94 -8.14 7.37
C LYS A 600 -14.70 -7.52 8.76
N TYR A 601 -14.67 -6.19 8.85
CA TYR A 601 -14.35 -5.47 10.08
C TYR A 601 -15.54 -4.64 10.61
N GLY A 602 -16.74 -4.89 10.11
CA GLY A 602 -17.99 -4.24 10.52
C GLY A 602 -18.52 -3.17 9.55
N SER A 603 -19.56 -2.46 10.00
CA SER A 603 -20.31 -1.48 9.18
C SER A 603 -19.78 -0.05 9.25
N SER A 604 -18.77 0.20 10.08
CA SER A 604 -18.18 1.53 10.28
C SER A 604 -17.01 1.78 9.34
N PRO A 605 -16.89 2.99 8.75
CA PRO A 605 -15.74 3.33 7.92
C PRO A 605 -14.42 3.28 8.72
N GLY A 606 -13.37 2.71 8.13
CA GLY A 606 -12.05 2.56 8.76
C GLY A 606 -10.88 2.89 7.83
N ARG A 607 -9.67 2.80 8.39
CA ARG A 607 -8.37 2.78 7.70
C ARG A 607 -7.59 1.57 8.17
N THR A 608 -6.91 0.88 7.26
CA THR A 608 -6.02 -0.22 7.63
C THR A 608 -4.58 0.30 7.67
N PHE A 609 -3.86 0.03 8.74
CA PHE A 609 -2.41 0.17 8.79
C PHE A 609 -1.80 -1.19 8.50
N TYR A 610 -1.18 -1.30 7.33
CA TYR A 610 -0.53 -2.52 6.88
C TYR A 610 0.93 -2.48 7.30
N THR A 611 1.34 -3.38 8.19
CA THR A 611 2.65 -3.32 8.86
C THR A 611 3.43 -4.61 8.63
N HIS A 612 4.72 -4.47 8.34
CA HIS A 612 5.67 -5.57 8.22
C HIS A 612 6.50 -5.69 9.50
N ILE A 613 6.68 -6.92 9.98
CA ILE A 613 7.41 -7.25 11.19
C ILE A 613 8.45 -8.34 10.88
N SER A 614 9.68 -8.15 11.36
CA SER A 614 10.72 -9.17 11.27
C SER A 614 10.48 -10.29 12.29
N ASP A 615 11.11 -11.45 12.08
CA ASP A 615 11.16 -12.51 13.09
C ASP A 615 11.79 -12.08 14.42
N GLN A 616 12.57 -11.00 14.44
CA GLN A 616 13.10 -10.37 15.65
C GLN A 616 12.17 -9.30 16.26
N TYR A 617 10.87 -9.34 15.93
CA TYR A 617 9.81 -8.45 16.41
C TYR A 617 9.90 -6.98 15.99
N ALA A 618 10.93 -6.57 15.25
CA ALA A 618 11.08 -5.18 14.80
C ALA A 618 10.08 -4.86 13.68
N PRO A 619 9.18 -3.88 13.84
CA PRO A 619 8.26 -3.50 12.79
C PRO A 619 8.94 -2.53 11.81
N PHE A 620 9.40 -3.01 10.65
CA PHE A 620 10.33 -2.25 9.80
C PHE A 620 9.67 -1.42 8.70
N HIS A 621 8.37 -1.62 8.43
CA HIS A 621 7.65 -0.83 7.44
C HIS A 621 6.16 -0.75 7.79
N THR A 622 5.51 0.38 7.50
CA THR A 622 4.06 0.54 7.65
C THR A 622 3.48 1.42 6.55
N LYS A 623 2.25 1.13 6.12
CA LYS A 623 1.53 1.90 5.11
C LYS A 623 0.05 2.02 5.45
N VAL A 624 -0.49 3.23 5.31
CA VAL A 624 -1.93 3.47 5.41
C VAL A 624 -2.60 3.04 4.11
N VAL A 625 -3.57 2.13 4.19
CA VAL A 625 -4.29 1.61 3.04
C VAL A 625 -5.80 1.86 3.18
N ASN A 626 -6.46 2.04 2.03
CA ASN A 626 -7.92 2.19 1.99
C ASN A 626 -8.58 0.84 2.33
N VAL A 627 -9.55 0.88 3.25
CA VAL A 627 -10.30 -0.31 3.67
C VAL A 627 -11.09 -0.87 2.47
N GLY A 628 -10.90 -2.15 2.15
CA GLY A 628 -11.56 -2.83 1.01
C GLY A 628 -10.67 -3.08 -0.22
N LEU A 629 -9.44 -2.58 -0.23
CA LEU A 629 -8.39 -3.12 -1.12
C LEU A 629 -7.85 -4.43 -0.53
N ARG A 630 -7.48 -5.40 -1.38
CA ARG A 630 -6.88 -6.65 -0.90
C ARG A 630 -5.50 -6.37 -0.31
N ASP A 631 -5.22 -6.89 0.88
CA ASP A 631 -3.95 -6.73 1.59
C ASP A 631 -2.76 -7.20 0.73
N SER A 632 -3.00 -8.24 -0.10
CA SER A 632 -2.08 -8.77 -1.11
C SER A 632 -1.42 -7.73 -2.01
N THR A 633 -2.09 -6.59 -2.22
CA THR A 633 -1.59 -5.47 -3.03
C THR A 633 -0.32 -4.84 -2.44
N TYR A 634 -0.18 -4.82 -1.12
CA TYR A 634 0.84 -4.03 -0.42
C TYR A 634 1.97 -4.88 0.18
N VAL A 635 1.91 -6.21 0.05
CA VAL A 635 2.87 -7.16 0.61
C VAL A 635 4.30 -6.83 0.16
N LEU A 636 4.50 -6.67 -1.15
CA LEU A 636 5.82 -6.41 -1.74
C LEU A 636 6.38 -5.03 -1.40
N ASP A 637 5.53 -4.03 -1.11
CA ASP A 637 6.01 -2.67 -0.86
C ASP A 637 6.92 -2.63 0.36
N GLY A 638 6.56 -3.32 1.45
CA GLY A 638 7.39 -3.32 2.65
C GLY A 638 8.69 -4.10 2.53
N LEU A 639 8.74 -5.10 1.64
CA LEU A 639 9.95 -5.88 1.36
C LEU A 639 10.93 -5.16 0.43
N LEU A 640 10.44 -4.23 -0.40
CA LEU A 640 11.26 -3.53 -1.39
C LEU A 640 11.62 -2.10 -0.96
N TYR A 641 10.78 -1.45 -0.15
CA TYR A 641 10.85 -0.02 0.11
C TYR A 641 11.02 0.28 1.61
N HIS A 642 12.01 -0.35 2.24
CA HIS A 642 12.47 -0.05 3.61
C HIS A 642 13.96 0.36 3.60
N GLU A 643 14.38 1.11 4.62
CA GLU A 643 15.74 1.69 4.71
C GLU A 643 16.64 0.93 5.71
N SER A 644 16.17 -0.21 6.26
CA SER A 644 16.92 -1.02 7.23
C SER A 644 17.88 -2.01 6.57
N ASP A 645 18.82 -2.52 7.36
CA ASP A 645 19.85 -3.50 6.97
C ASP A 645 19.30 -4.94 6.85
N LEU A 646 18.02 -5.14 7.18
CA LEU A 646 17.36 -6.45 7.09
C LEU A 646 17.40 -6.97 5.66
N ARG A 647 17.68 -8.27 5.52
CA ARG A 647 17.67 -8.98 4.24
C ARG A 647 16.62 -10.06 4.28
N ILE A 648 15.36 -9.66 4.06
CA ILE A 648 14.26 -10.61 4.10
C ILE A 648 14.36 -11.56 2.90
N GLU A 649 14.36 -12.85 3.19
CA GLU A 649 14.35 -13.95 2.22
C GLU A 649 12.98 -14.64 2.19
N GLU A 650 12.32 -14.80 3.34
CA GLU A 650 11.02 -15.47 3.47
C GLU A 650 9.95 -14.55 4.09
N HIS A 651 8.74 -14.56 3.53
CA HIS A 651 7.64 -13.69 3.98
C HIS A 651 6.30 -14.42 4.16
N TYR A 652 5.66 -14.16 5.30
CA TYR A 652 4.39 -14.76 5.71
C TYR A 652 3.23 -13.73 5.66
N THR A 653 2.07 -14.18 5.20
CA THR A 653 0.83 -13.38 5.22
C THR A 653 -0.39 -14.25 5.56
N ASP A 654 -1.47 -13.65 6.06
CA ASP A 654 -2.75 -14.34 6.21
C ASP A 654 -3.42 -14.62 4.84
N THR A 655 -4.51 -15.39 4.82
CA THR A 655 -5.21 -15.85 3.61
C THR A 655 -5.65 -14.71 2.69
N ALA A 656 -5.97 -13.53 3.24
CA ALA A 656 -6.32 -12.34 2.46
C ALA A 656 -5.13 -11.68 1.73
N GLY A 657 -3.91 -12.12 2.02
CA GLY A 657 -2.64 -11.56 1.58
C GLY A 657 -2.05 -12.14 0.29
N PHE A 658 -2.66 -13.14 -0.35
CA PHE A 658 -2.09 -13.71 -1.59
C PHE A 658 -2.97 -13.59 -2.84
N THR A 659 -2.32 -13.55 -3.99
CA THR A 659 -2.89 -13.77 -5.34
C THR A 659 -1.84 -14.44 -6.21
N ASP A 660 -2.23 -15.06 -7.33
CA ASP A 660 -1.27 -15.62 -8.29
C ASP A 660 -0.22 -14.57 -8.73
N HIS A 661 -0.64 -13.32 -9.00
CA HIS A 661 0.30 -12.25 -9.37
C HIS A 661 1.34 -11.95 -8.27
N VAL A 662 0.97 -12.08 -6.99
CA VAL A 662 1.90 -11.88 -5.87
C VAL A 662 2.88 -13.04 -5.76
N PHE A 663 2.42 -14.29 -5.92
CA PHE A 663 3.30 -15.46 -6.00
C PHE A 663 4.35 -15.31 -7.10
N ALA A 664 3.90 -14.89 -8.30
CA ALA A 664 4.78 -14.64 -9.43
C ALA A 664 5.84 -13.57 -9.13
N LEU A 665 5.42 -12.39 -8.66
CA LEU A 665 6.35 -11.29 -8.39
C LEU A 665 7.29 -11.60 -7.22
N MET A 666 6.84 -12.27 -6.16
CA MET A 666 7.71 -12.70 -5.06
C MET A 666 8.85 -13.57 -5.57
N HIS A 667 8.53 -14.57 -6.38
CA HIS A 667 9.52 -15.47 -6.97
C HIS A 667 10.50 -14.73 -7.89
N LEU A 668 10.00 -13.89 -8.81
CA LEU A 668 10.84 -13.10 -9.73
C LEU A 668 11.82 -12.16 -8.99
N LEU A 669 11.40 -11.64 -7.84
CA LEU A 669 12.17 -10.68 -7.04
C LEU A 669 13.10 -11.33 -6.00
N GLY A 670 13.03 -12.67 -5.86
CA GLY A 670 13.91 -13.47 -5.00
C GLY A 670 13.38 -13.77 -3.60
N PHE A 671 12.07 -13.63 -3.35
CA PHE A 671 11.46 -13.91 -2.05
C PHE A 671 10.75 -15.26 -2.03
N ARG A 672 10.98 -16.05 -0.97
CA ARG A 672 10.13 -17.21 -0.64
C ARG A 672 8.84 -16.71 -0.01
N PHE A 673 7.72 -16.93 -0.69
CA PHE A 673 6.42 -16.49 -0.22
C PHE A 673 5.63 -17.64 0.40
N ALA A 674 5.26 -17.50 1.68
CA ALA A 674 4.64 -18.55 2.45
C ALA A 674 3.35 -18.05 3.16
N PRO A 675 2.24 -17.87 2.41
CA PRO A 675 0.97 -17.45 2.98
C PRO A 675 0.26 -18.58 3.74
N ARG A 676 -0.42 -18.26 4.85
CA ARG A 676 -1.32 -19.19 5.54
C ARG A 676 -2.66 -19.23 4.82
N ILE A 677 -2.94 -20.32 4.10
CA ILE A 677 -4.19 -20.53 3.36
C ILE A 677 -5.17 -21.29 4.26
N ARG A 678 -6.22 -20.61 4.77
CA ARG A 678 -7.24 -21.21 5.65
C ARG A 678 -8.04 -22.31 4.94
N ASP A 679 -8.51 -22.02 3.73
CA ASP A 679 -9.37 -22.94 2.95
C ASP A 679 -8.55 -23.68 1.88
N LEU A 680 -7.51 -24.38 2.31
CA LEU A 680 -6.58 -25.05 1.39
C LEU A 680 -7.27 -26.14 0.56
N GLY A 681 -8.31 -26.79 1.10
CA GLY A 681 -9.12 -27.79 0.39
C GLY A 681 -9.85 -27.24 -0.85
N ASP A 682 -10.21 -25.95 -0.84
CA ASP A 682 -10.85 -25.27 -1.98
C ASP A 682 -9.83 -24.74 -3.00
N THR A 683 -8.54 -24.75 -2.64
CA THR A 683 -7.48 -24.15 -3.43
C THR A 683 -6.97 -25.13 -4.47
N LYS A 684 -7.21 -24.82 -5.76
CA LYS A 684 -6.85 -25.73 -6.85
C LYS A 684 -5.38 -25.69 -7.27
N LEU A 685 -4.83 -26.87 -7.53
CA LEU A 685 -3.51 -27.15 -8.12
C LEU A 685 -3.58 -27.07 -9.65
N TYR A 686 -2.46 -26.69 -10.28
CA TYR A 686 -2.36 -26.60 -11.74
C TYR A 686 -1.19 -27.43 -12.24
N ILE A 687 -1.44 -28.23 -13.28
CA ILE A 687 -0.46 -29.17 -13.83
C ILE A 687 0.01 -28.75 -15.22
N PRO A 688 1.21 -29.16 -15.67
CA PRO A 688 1.60 -29.07 -17.07
C PRO A 688 0.64 -29.85 -17.96
N LYS A 689 0.59 -29.52 -19.26
CA LYS A 689 -0.14 -30.34 -20.24
C LYS A 689 0.66 -31.61 -20.51
N GLY A 690 0.06 -32.77 -20.28
CA GLY A 690 0.65 -34.08 -20.55
C GLY A 690 -0.27 -35.24 -20.14
N ASP A 691 0.23 -36.47 -20.26
CA ASP A 691 -0.54 -37.71 -20.02
C ASP A 691 -0.41 -38.24 -18.59
N ALA A 692 0.39 -37.61 -17.73
CA ALA A 692 0.60 -38.04 -16.35
C ALA A 692 -0.69 -37.92 -15.51
N ALA A 693 -1.18 -39.05 -15.00
CA ALA A 693 -2.32 -39.11 -14.10
C ALA A 693 -1.87 -38.99 -12.64
N TYR A 694 -2.30 -37.92 -11.97
CA TYR A 694 -2.10 -37.71 -10.53
C TYR A 694 -3.37 -38.09 -9.76
N ASP A 695 -3.73 -39.38 -9.78
CA ASP A 695 -5.04 -39.86 -9.31
C ASP A 695 -5.33 -39.51 -7.85
N ALA A 696 -4.34 -39.60 -6.96
CA ALA A 696 -4.50 -39.26 -5.54
C ALA A 696 -4.69 -37.75 -5.30
N LEU A 697 -4.22 -36.91 -6.23
CA LEU A 697 -4.38 -35.45 -6.17
C LEU A 697 -5.58 -34.93 -6.96
N LYS A 698 -6.29 -35.80 -7.68
CA LYS A 698 -7.40 -35.46 -8.58
C LYS A 698 -8.46 -34.53 -7.96
N PRO A 699 -8.89 -34.67 -6.69
CA PRO A 699 -9.85 -33.75 -6.08
C PRO A 699 -9.36 -32.29 -5.99
N MET A 700 -8.04 -32.09 -5.95
CA MET A 700 -7.40 -30.77 -5.82
C MET A 700 -6.99 -30.15 -7.16
N ILE A 701 -6.98 -30.89 -8.27
CA ILE A 701 -6.55 -30.37 -9.58
C ILE A 701 -7.66 -29.48 -10.19
N GLY A 702 -7.30 -28.27 -10.60
CA GLY A 702 -8.22 -27.30 -11.22
C GLY A 702 -8.06 -27.12 -12.73
N GLY A 703 -6.95 -27.58 -13.31
CA GLY A 703 -6.71 -27.50 -14.75
C GLY A 703 -5.23 -27.45 -15.13
N THR A 704 -4.98 -27.16 -16.42
CA THR A 704 -3.63 -27.13 -17.00
C THR A 704 -3.09 -25.71 -17.15
N LEU A 705 -1.76 -25.56 -17.05
CA LEU A 705 -1.05 -24.30 -17.26
C LEU A 705 -1.01 -23.88 -18.74
N ASN A 706 -1.13 -22.57 -19.02
CA ASN A 706 -0.99 -22.02 -20.38
C ASN A 706 0.41 -21.44 -20.63
N ILE A 707 1.38 -22.33 -20.87
CA ILE A 707 2.80 -21.96 -21.07
C ILE A 707 3.04 -21.11 -22.33
N LYS A 708 2.24 -21.31 -23.39
CA LYS A 708 2.34 -20.51 -24.61
C LYS A 708 2.16 -19.02 -24.33
N HIS A 709 1.30 -18.69 -23.38
CA HIS A 709 1.04 -17.30 -23.02
C HIS A 709 2.17 -16.69 -22.17
N VAL A 710 2.80 -17.47 -21.31
CA VAL A 710 4.01 -17.05 -20.57
C VAL A 710 5.14 -16.71 -21.53
N ARG A 711 5.38 -17.57 -22.55
CA ARG A 711 6.39 -17.33 -23.59
C ARG A 711 6.14 -16.04 -24.36
N ALA A 712 4.89 -15.77 -24.75
CA ALA A 712 4.54 -14.60 -25.55
C ALA A 712 4.78 -13.26 -24.83
N HIS A 713 4.74 -13.25 -23.50
CA HIS A 713 4.86 -12.03 -22.68
C HIS A 713 6.07 -12.05 -21.72
N TRP A 714 7.06 -12.92 -21.95
CA TRP A 714 8.18 -13.11 -21.03
C TRP A 714 8.99 -11.81 -20.81
N ASP A 715 9.31 -11.11 -21.89
CA ASP A 715 10.06 -9.85 -21.80
C ASP A 715 9.29 -8.75 -21.06
N GLU A 716 7.97 -8.71 -21.21
CA GLU A 716 7.11 -7.79 -20.45
C GLU A 716 7.08 -8.13 -18.96
N ILE A 717 7.06 -9.43 -18.61
CA ILE A 717 7.17 -9.91 -17.22
C ILE A 717 8.50 -9.47 -16.60
N LEU A 718 9.62 -9.70 -17.30
CA LEU A 718 10.95 -9.30 -16.84
C LEU A 718 11.06 -7.77 -16.71
N ARG A 719 10.51 -7.02 -17.68
CA ARG A 719 10.52 -5.55 -17.64
C ARG A 719 9.69 -5.02 -16.47
N LEU A 720 8.53 -5.62 -16.20
CA LEU A 720 7.70 -5.30 -15.03
C LEU A 720 8.44 -5.54 -13.72
N ALA A 721 9.01 -6.75 -13.53
CA ALA A 721 9.73 -7.10 -12.31
C ALA A 721 10.96 -6.21 -12.12
N THR A 722 11.69 -5.91 -13.20
CA THR A 722 12.85 -4.99 -13.17
C THR A 722 12.43 -3.58 -12.76
N SER A 723 11.32 -3.08 -13.30
CA SER A 723 10.80 -1.75 -12.97
C SER A 723 10.41 -1.64 -11.50
N ILE A 724 9.84 -2.70 -10.95
CA ILE A 724 9.50 -2.81 -9.53
C ILE A 724 10.76 -2.87 -8.65
N LYS A 725 11.73 -3.73 -8.99
CA LYS A 725 12.98 -3.88 -8.23
C LYS A 725 13.83 -2.61 -8.21
N GLN A 726 13.90 -1.89 -9.33
CA GLN A 726 14.61 -0.61 -9.42
C GLN A 726 13.85 0.56 -8.77
N GLY A 727 12.60 0.35 -8.33
CA GLY A 727 11.77 1.41 -7.74
C GLY A 727 11.26 2.43 -8.75
N THR A 728 11.25 2.12 -10.05
CA THR A 728 10.64 2.99 -11.09
C THR A 728 9.13 3.10 -10.89
N VAL A 729 8.51 2.01 -10.41
CA VAL A 729 7.10 1.96 -10.01
C VAL A 729 6.95 1.11 -8.75
N THR A 730 5.96 1.42 -7.91
CA THR A 730 5.67 0.61 -6.72
C THR A 730 4.95 -0.68 -7.11
N ALA A 731 5.29 -1.80 -6.46
CA ALA A 731 4.61 -3.08 -6.65
C ALA A 731 3.10 -2.95 -6.44
N SER A 732 2.67 -2.24 -5.39
CA SER A 732 1.25 -2.00 -5.12
C SER A 732 0.51 -1.27 -6.23
N LEU A 733 1.15 -0.31 -6.91
CA LEU A 733 0.48 0.40 -8.01
C LEU A 733 0.23 -0.54 -9.18
N MET A 734 1.23 -1.38 -9.53
CA MET A 734 1.11 -2.35 -10.61
C MET A 734 0.11 -3.45 -10.29
N LEU A 735 0.13 -4.01 -9.07
CA LEU A 735 -0.84 -5.02 -8.63
C LEU A 735 -2.28 -4.50 -8.68
N ARG A 736 -2.53 -3.23 -8.35
CA ARG A 736 -3.87 -2.61 -8.50
C ARG A 736 -4.31 -2.54 -9.96
N LYS A 737 -3.40 -2.19 -10.88
CA LYS A 737 -3.70 -2.06 -12.31
C LYS A 737 -3.91 -3.42 -12.96
N LEU A 738 -3.06 -4.40 -12.68
CA LEU A 738 -3.21 -5.76 -13.18
C LEU A 738 -4.46 -6.45 -12.62
N GLY A 739 -4.80 -6.17 -11.35
CA GLY A 739 -5.97 -6.75 -10.68
C GLY A 739 -7.32 -6.14 -11.07
N SER A 740 -7.36 -4.96 -11.70
CA SER A 740 -8.61 -4.25 -11.99
C SER A 740 -9.32 -4.75 -13.26
N TYR A 741 -8.60 -5.30 -14.24
CA TYR A 741 -9.23 -5.82 -15.48
C TYR A 741 -8.49 -7.04 -16.07
N PRO A 742 -8.54 -8.22 -15.42
CA PRO A 742 -7.66 -9.35 -15.74
C PRO A 742 -7.95 -10.07 -17.06
N ARG A 743 -9.09 -9.79 -17.73
CA ARG A 743 -9.56 -10.59 -18.87
C ARG A 743 -9.06 -10.09 -20.23
N GLN A 744 -8.40 -8.93 -20.30
CA GLN A 744 -7.99 -8.31 -21.56
C GLN A 744 -6.50 -7.95 -21.63
N ASN A 745 -5.77 -8.03 -20.51
CA ASN A 745 -4.35 -7.72 -20.47
C ASN A 745 -3.51 -9.02 -20.50
N GLY A 746 -2.75 -9.23 -21.59
CA GLY A 746 -1.91 -10.42 -21.79
C GLY A 746 -0.82 -10.57 -20.72
N LEU A 747 -0.17 -9.47 -20.31
CA LEU A 747 0.80 -9.49 -19.23
C LEU A 747 0.19 -9.95 -17.89
N ALA A 748 -1.03 -9.49 -17.55
CA ALA A 748 -1.71 -9.92 -16.33
C ALA A 748 -2.01 -11.43 -16.36
N VAL A 749 -2.50 -11.93 -17.49
CA VAL A 749 -2.79 -13.37 -17.65
C VAL A 749 -1.50 -14.19 -17.59
N ALA A 750 -0.43 -13.76 -18.26
CA ALA A 750 0.86 -14.45 -18.25
C ALA A 750 1.47 -14.49 -16.84
N LEU A 751 1.45 -13.37 -16.12
CA LEU A 751 1.92 -13.30 -14.73
C LEU A 751 1.08 -14.18 -13.80
N ARG A 752 -0.23 -14.31 -14.04
CA ARG A 752 -1.10 -15.22 -13.31
C ARG A 752 -0.74 -16.68 -13.56
N GLU A 753 -0.44 -17.09 -14.81
CA GLU A 753 -0.02 -18.47 -15.10
C GLU A 753 1.31 -18.81 -14.41
N LEU A 754 2.28 -17.88 -14.40
CA LEU A 754 3.51 -18.04 -13.63
C LEU A 754 3.23 -18.18 -12.14
N GLY A 755 2.33 -17.34 -11.62
CA GLY A 755 1.87 -17.40 -10.23
C GLY A 755 1.23 -18.72 -9.84
N ARG A 756 0.55 -19.39 -10.77
CA ARG A 756 -0.03 -20.72 -10.53
C ARG A 756 1.01 -21.81 -10.41
N ILE A 757 2.14 -21.71 -11.13
CA ILE A 757 3.28 -22.63 -10.97
C ILE A 757 3.80 -22.52 -9.55
N GLU A 758 4.15 -21.31 -9.13
CA GLU A 758 4.71 -21.03 -7.81
C GLU A 758 3.74 -21.37 -6.66
N ARG A 759 2.46 -21.05 -6.82
CA ARG A 759 1.43 -21.42 -5.84
C ARG A 759 1.26 -22.93 -5.73
N THR A 760 1.30 -23.65 -6.85
CA THR A 760 1.18 -25.13 -6.84
C THR A 760 2.39 -25.74 -6.13
N LEU A 761 3.60 -25.30 -6.45
CA LEU A 761 4.83 -25.72 -5.77
C LEU A 761 4.77 -25.45 -4.26
N PHE A 762 4.33 -24.26 -3.86
CA PHE A 762 4.16 -23.92 -2.45
C PHE A 762 3.16 -24.85 -1.74
N ILE A 763 2.02 -25.17 -2.36
CA ILE A 763 1.02 -26.05 -1.73
C ILE A 763 1.59 -27.48 -1.58
N LEU A 764 2.34 -27.96 -2.56
CA LEU A 764 2.99 -29.27 -2.48
C LEU A 764 4.04 -29.32 -1.36
N ASP A 765 4.84 -28.27 -1.21
CA ASP A 765 5.79 -28.11 -0.08
C ASP A 765 5.04 -28.02 1.27
N TRP A 766 3.95 -27.25 1.31
CA TRP A 766 3.09 -27.11 2.49
C TRP A 766 2.49 -28.43 2.96
N LEU A 767 2.12 -29.33 2.05
CA LEU A 767 1.61 -30.67 2.40
C LEU A 767 2.70 -31.55 3.00
N GLN A 768 3.93 -31.43 2.51
CA GLN A 768 5.07 -32.27 2.90
C GLN A 768 5.78 -31.82 4.18
N SER A 769 5.77 -30.52 4.53
CA SER A 769 6.56 -29.99 5.66
C SER A 769 5.71 -29.50 6.83
N VAL A 770 5.80 -30.19 7.98
CA VAL A 770 5.22 -29.73 9.26
C VAL A 770 5.96 -28.49 9.77
N GLU A 771 7.28 -28.43 9.55
CA GLU A 771 8.16 -27.35 9.97
C GLU A 771 7.80 -26.03 9.27
N LEU A 772 7.52 -26.07 7.96
CA LEU A 772 7.03 -24.90 7.22
C LEU A 772 5.75 -24.37 7.85
N ARG A 773 4.79 -25.25 8.15
CA ARG A 773 3.53 -24.87 8.80
C ARG A 773 3.78 -24.22 10.16
N ARG A 774 4.63 -24.82 11.00
CA ARG A 774 5.02 -24.27 12.32
C ARG A 774 5.67 -22.89 12.21
N ARG A 775 6.64 -22.71 11.30
CA ARG A 775 7.34 -21.43 11.09
C ARG A 775 6.38 -20.32 10.63
N VAL A 776 5.48 -20.62 9.69
CA VAL A 776 4.45 -19.67 9.22
C VAL A 776 3.49 -19.29 10.34
N HIS A 777 3.04 -20.26 11.12
CA HIS A 777 2.18 -19.99 12.29
C HIS A 777 2.87 -19.12 13.33
N ALA A 778 4.12 -19.43 13.68
CA ALA A 778 4.90 -18.62 14.62
C ALA A 778 5.08 -17.18 14.10
N GLY A 779 5.44 -17.00 12.82
CA GLY A 779 5.61 -15.69 12.21
C GLY A 779 4.34 -14.84 12.20
N LEU A 780 3.17 -15.45 11.96
CA LEU A 780 1.88 -14.75 12.01
C LEU A 780 1.45 -14.40 13.43
N ASN A 781 1.68 -15.29 14.40
CA ASN A 781 1.39 -15.02 15.81
C ASN A 781 2.18 -13.80 16.34
N LYS A 782 3.43 -13.60 15.90
CA LYS A 782 4.22 -12.39 16.21
C LYS A 782 3.53 -11.11 15.72
N GLY A 783 2.96 -11.14 14.51
CA GLY A 783 2.19 -10.03 13.94
C GLY A 783 0.92 -9.71 14.75
N GLU A 784 0.17 -10.73 15.16
CA GLU A 784 -1.02 -10.57 16.00
C GLU A 784 -0.69 -9.99 17.37
N ALA A 785 0.37 -10.48 18.02
CA ALA A 785 0.85 -9.97 19.30
C ALA A 785 1.29 -8.50 19.18
N ARG A 786 2.01 -8.13 18.13
CA ARG A 786 2.39 -6.72 17.88
C ARG A 786 1.15 -5.85 17.68
N ASN A 787 0.11 -6.34 17.03
CA ASN A 787 -1.15 -5.61 16.88
C ASN A 787 -1.84 -5.34 18.23
N ALA A 788 -1.64 -6.17 19.25
CA ALA A 788 -2.10 -5.88 20.61
C ALA A 788 -1.33 -4.71 21.22
N LEU A 789 0.00 -4.72 21.17
CA LEU A 789 0.85 -3.61 21.64
C LEU A 789 0.53 -2.31 20.90
N ALA A 790 0.40 -2.35 19.58
CA ALA A 790 0.06 -1.17 18.78
C ALA A 790 -1.30 -0.56 19.18
N ARG A 791 -2.29 -1.39 19.56
CA ARG A 791 -3.57 -0.92 20.11
C ARG A 791 -3.42 -0.27 21.48
N ALA A 792 -2.58 -0.84 22.34
CA ALA A 792 -2.31 -0.27 23.66
C ALA A 792 -1.63 1.11 23.55
N VAL A 793 -0.71 1.29 22.60
CA VAL A 793 -0.07 2.59 22.32
C VAL A 793 -1.07 3.56 21.66
N PHE A 794 -1.87 3.11 20.70
CA PHE A 794 -2.83 3.95 19.95
C PHE A 794 -4.19 4.10 20.67
N PHE A 795 -4.19 4.49 21.94
CA PHE A 795 -5.39 4.44 22.79
C PHE A 795 -6.27 5.71 22.75
N ASN A 796 -5.70 6.89 22.49
CA ASN A 796 -6.49 8.13 22.52
C ASN A 796 -7.54 8.17 21.41
N ARG A 797 -8.57 9.00 21.63
CA ARG A 797 -9.74 9.12 20.73
C ARG A 797 -10.45 7.78 20.50
N LEU A 798 -10.45 6.89 21.50
CA LEU A 798 -11.00 5.54 21.43
C LEU A 798 -10.35 4.67 20.32
N GLY A 799 -9.09 4.95 19.98
CA GLY A 799 -8.40 4.33 18.85
C GLY A 799 -8.94 4.76 17.49
N GLU A 800 -9.79 5.80 17.42
CA GLU A 800 -10.37 6.28 16.17
C GLU A 800 -9.46 7.30 15.49
N ILE A 801 -9.30 7.16 14.18
CA ILE A 801 -8.65 8.17 13.34
C ILE A 801 -9.67 9.27 13.06
N ARG A 802 -9.31 10.53 13.35
CA ARG A 802 -10.18 11.70 13.18
C ARG A 802 -9.66 12.70 12.14
N ASP A 803 -8.43 12.52 11.68
CA ASP A 803 -7.74 13.45 10.77
C ASP A 803 -8.31 13.41 9.36
N ARG A 804 -8.41 14.57 8.74
CA ARG A 804 -9.03 14.73 7.42
C ARG A 804 -8.09 14.34 6.29
N SER A 805 -6.82 14.77 6.33
CA SER A 805 -5.85 14.54 5.26
C SER A 805 -5.19 13.17 5.39
N PHE A 806 -4.92 12.55 4.24
CA PHE A 806 -4.22 11.27 4.18
C PHE A 806 -2.79 11.37 4.75
N GLU A 807 -2.12 12.51 4.53
CA GLU A 807 -0.80 12.81 5.07
C GLU A 807 -0.76 12.70 6.61
N GLN A 808 -1.71 13.34 7.31
CA GLN A 808 -1.77 13.28 8.78
C GLN A 808 -2.09 11.87 9.28
N GLN A 809 -2.89 11.11 8.54
CA GLN A 809 -3.13 9.69 8.85
C GLN A 809 -1.84 8.87 8.69
N ARG A 810 -1.02 9.18 7.68
CA ARG A 810 0.28 8.55 7.46
C ARG A 810 1.27 8.86 8.57
N TYR A 811 1.35 10.11 9.03
CA TYR A 811 2.20 10.48 10.18
C TYR A 811 1.80 9.75 11.46
N ARG A 812 0.51 9.54 11.71
CA ARG A 812 0.06 8.69 12.82
C ARG A 812 0.52 7.25 12.71
N ALA A 813 0.38 6.65 11.52
CA ALA A 813 0.84 5.27 11.30
C ALA A 813 2.35 5.16 11.49
N SER A 814 3.13 6.09 10.91
CA SER A 814 4.59 6.13 11.02
C SER A 814 5.05 6.38 12.47
N GLY A 815 4.41 7.32 13.18
CA GLY A 815 4.70 7.60 14.59
C GLY A 815 4.39 6.42 15.49
N LEU A 816 3.23 5.78 15.31
CA LEU A 816 2.87 4.56 16.03
C LEU A 816 3.92 3.47 15.81
N ASN A 817 4.32 3.26 14.55
CA ASN A 817 5.28 2.22 14.21
C ASN A 817 6.68 2.48 14.81
N LEU A 818 7.14 3.73 14.78
CA LEU A 818 8.41 4.14 15.39
C LEU A 818 8.41 3.93 16.91
N VAL A 819 7.35 4.34 17.61
CA VAL A 819 7.26 4.16 19.07
C VAL A 819 7.12 2.67 19.44
N THR A 820 6.38 1.88 18.65
CA THR A 820 6.35 0.42 18.83
C THR A 820 7.74 -0.19 18.67
N ALA A 821 8.53 0.22 17.67
CA ALA A 821 9.91 -0.24 17.50
C ALA A 821 10.81 0.17 18.67
N ALA A 822 10.64 1.38 19.21
CA ALA A 822 11.37 1.85 20.38
C ALA A 822 11.05 1.00 21.63
N ILE A 823 9.78 0.64 21.84
CA ILE A 823 9.36 -0.26 22.93
C ILE A 823 10.00 -1.64 22.77
N VAL A 824 9.97 -2.21 21.56
CA VAL A 824 10.60 -3.51 21.27
C VAL A 824 12.10 -3.49 21.58
N LEU A 825 12.82 -2.46 21.13
CA LEU A 825 14.26 -2.33 21.39
C LEU A 825 14.56 -2.18 22.88
N TRP A 826 13.82 -1.31 23.58
CA TRP A 826 13.99 -1.12 25.02
C TRP A 826 13.72 -2.42 25.78
N ASN A 827 12.63 -3.12 25.47
CA ASN A 827 12.33 -4.39 26.10
C ASN A 827 13.40 -5.44 25.81
N THR A 828 13.93 -5.51 24.59
CA THR A 828 15.02 -6.44 24.23
C THR A 828 16.26 -6.23 25.10
N VAL A 829 16.69 -4.99 25.27
CA VAL A 829 17.83 -4.61 26.13
C VAL A 829 17.59 -5.03 27.59
N TYR A 830 16.40 -4.79 28.14
CA TYR A 830 16.12 -5.13 29.53
C TYR A 830 15.79 -6.61 29.76
N LEU A 831 15.28 -7.33 28.76
CA LEU A 831 15.09 -8.79 28.81
C LEU A 831 16.44 -9.52 28.86
N GLU A 832 17.44 -9.09 28.08
CA GLU A 832 18.81 -9.61 28.18
C GLU A 832 19.36 -9.43 29.60
N ARG A 833 19.22 -8.21 30.14
CA ARG A 833 19.67 -7.89 31.50
C ARG A 833 18.93 -8.71 32.56
N ALA A 834 17.62 -8.90 32.41
CA ALA A 834 16.80 -9.73 33.30
C ALA A 834 17.27 -11.19 33.27
N ALA A 835 17.49 -11.75 32.08
CA ALA A 835 17.99 -13.12 31.92
C ALA A 835 19.38 -13.31 32.56
N HIS A 836 20.30 -12.35 32.38
CA HIS A 836 21.60 -12.38 33.03
C HIS A 836 21.52 -12.26 34.56
N ALA A 837 20.62 -11.41 35.08
CA ALA A 837 20.43 -11.27 36.52
C ALA A 837 19.84 -12.54 37.15
N LEU A 838 18.91 -13.22 36.47
CA LEU A 838 18.38 -14.51 36.92
C LEU A 838 19.49 -15.57 36.98
N ARG A 839 20.34 -15.67 35.95
CA ARG A 839 21.53 -16.55 35.96
C ARG A 839 22.48 -16.25 37.11
N GLY A 840 22.76 -14.98 37.35
CA GLY A 840 23.65 -14.53 38.43
C GLY A 840 23.12 -14.85 39.84
N ASN A 841 21.81 -15.00 40.00
CA ASN A 841 21.15 -15.38 41.26
C ASN A 841 20.87 -16.89 41.35
N GLY A 842 21.64 -17.74 40.65
CA GLY A 842 21.57 -19.19 40.77
C GLY A 842 20.38 -19.86 40.08
N HIS A 843 19.60 -19.13 39.27
CA HIS A 843 18.55 -19.74 38.45
C HIS A 843 19.15 -20.29 37.16
N ALA A 844 18.92 -21.58 36.87
CA ALA A 844 19.29 -22.17 35.59
C ALA A 844 18.35 -21.65 34.49
N VAL A 845 18.80 -20.64 33.73
CA VAL A 845 18.07 -20.13 32.56
C VAL A 845 18.57 -20.86 31.33
N ASP A 846 17.81 -21.86 30.87
CA ASP A 846 18.06 -22.57 29.61
C ASP A 846 17.91 -21.62 28.41
N ASP A 847 18.95 -21.53 27.58
CA ASP A 847 18.99 -20.73 26.35
C ASP A 847 17.85 -21.11 25.39
N SER A 848 17.41 -22.38 25.40
CA SER A 848 16.31 -22.86 24.57
C SER A 848 14.97 -22.18 24.90
N LEU A 849 14.83 -21.66 26.12
CA LEU A 849 13.61 -21.00 26.59
C LEU A 849 13.58 -19.49 26.26
N LEU A 850 14.72 -18.88 25.92
CA LEU A 850 14.81 -17.45 25.63
C LEU A 850 13.99 -17.03 24.40
N GLN A 851 13.78 -17.95 23.45
CA GLN A 851 12.93 -17.72 22.27
C GLN A 851 11.46 -17.40 22.62
N TYR A 852 11.00 -17.76 23.82
CA TYR A 852 9.63 -17.50 24.29
C TYR A 852 9.48 -16.15 24.99
N LEU A 853 10.58 -15.46 25.32
CA LEU A 853 10.55 -14.14 25.95
C LEU A 853 10.19 -13.06 24.92
N SER A 854 8.93 -12.67 24.87
CA SER A 854 8.46 -11.68 23.90
C SER A 854 8.86 -10.25 24.30
N PRO A 855 9.48 -9.45 23.40
CA PRO A 855 9.79 -8.04 23.66
C PRO A 855 8.57 -7.14 23.51
N LEU A 856 7.35 -7.70 23.39
CA LEU A 856 6.13 -6.95 23.18
C LEU A 856 5.39 -6.58 24.46
N GLY A 857 5.84 -7.00 25.66
CA GLY A 857 5.18 -6.65 26.92
C GLY A 857 5.15 -5.14 27.20
N TRP A 858 4.06 -4.62 27.76
CA TRP A 858 3.91 -3.17 28.05
C TRP A 858 3.36 -2.84 29.45
N GLU A 859 3.11 -3.82 30.31
CA GLU A 859 2.55 -3.59 31.65
C GLU A 859 3.48 -2.75 32.55
N HIS A 860 4.79 -2.88 32.36
CA HIS A 860 5.80 -2.08 33.06
C HIS A 860 5.95 -0.65 32.49
N ILE A 861 5.32 -0.35 31.35
CA ILE A 861 5.44 0.94 30.64
C ILE A 861 4.20 1.80 30.92
N ASN A 862 4.40 2.95 31.56
CA ASN A 862 3.33 3.91 31.72
C ASN A 862 3.11 4.74 30.45
N LEU A 863 2.00 4.46 29.76
CA LEU A 863 1.57 5.13 28.52
C LEU A 863 0.68 6.35 28.74
N THR A 864 0.25 6.63 29.99
CA THR A 864 -0.72 7.69 30.31
C THR A 864 -0.18 8.68 31.37
N GLY A 865 -0.91 9.77 31.61
CA GLY A 865 -0.52 10.85 32.53
C GLY A 865 0.13 12.05 31.84
N ASP A 866 0.82 12.88 32.61
CA ASP A 866 1.54 14.06 32.08
C ASP A 866 2.81 13.65 31.32
N TYR A 867 2.98 14.19 30.10
CA TYR A 867 4.11 13.88 29.23
C TYR A 867 5.30 14.79 29.53
N LEU A 868 6.00 14.49 30.63
CA LEU A 868 7.17 15.23 31.09
C LEU A 868 8.47 14.54 30.63
N TRP A 869 9.41 15.36 30.12
CA TRP A 869 10.73 14.91 29.61
C TRP A 869 11.86 15.01 30.65
N ARG A 870 11.50 14.97 31.94
CA ARG A 870 12.48 14.93 33.03
C ARG A 870 12.65 13.48 33.46
N SER A 871 13.87 12.94 33.36
CA SER A 871 14.14 11.60 33.88
C SER A 871 14.10 11.63 35.41
N SER A 872 13.25 10.79 36.00
CA SER A 872 13.19 10.56 37.45
C SER A 872 14.45 9.86 37.98
N ALA A 873 15.16 9.11 37.13
CA ALA A 873 16.43 8.46 37.43
C ALA A 873 17.59 9.19 36.74
N LYS A 874 18.63 9.59 37.49
CA LYS A 874 19.90 10.07 36.90
C LYS A 874 20.68 8.87 36.33
N ILE A 875 20.24 8.37 35.18
CA ILE A 875 20.94 7.33 34.43
C ILE A 875 22.10 8.05 33.70
N GLY A 876 23.34 7.67 34.00
CA GLY A 876 24.51 8.22 33.30
C GLY A 876 24.65 7.58 31.91
N ALA A 877 25.43 8.20 31.02
CA ALA A 877 25.67 7.66 29.69
C ALA A 877 26.15 6.21 29.73
N GLY A 878 25.45 5.32 29.02
CA GLY A 878 25.73 3.88 28.98
C GLY A 878 25.36 3.11 30.26
N LYS A 879 24.70 3.75 31.23
CA LYS A 879 24.13 3.08 32.41
C LYS A 879 22.68 2.70 32.13
N PHE A 880 22.17 1.72 32.87
CA PHE A 880 20.81 1.21 32.75
C PHE A 880 20.06 1.40 34.06
N ARG A 881 18.72 1.36 34.02
CA ARG A 881 17.90 1.31 35.22
C ARG A 881 18.23 0.07 36.06
N PRO A 882 18.17 0.18 37.39
CA PRO A 882 18.22 -1.00 38.24
C PRO A 882 17.01 -1.89 37.94
N LEU A 883 17.25 -3.20 37.88
CA LEU A 883 16.17 -4.18 37.85
C LEU A 883 15.41 -4.15 39.17
N ARG A 884 14.12 -4.51 39.15
CA ARG A 884 13.35 -4.70 40.38
C ARG A 884 13.91 -5.91 41.15
N PRO A 885 13.90 -5.86 42.50
CA PRO A 885 14.39 -6.97 43.30
C PRO A 885 13.59 -8.24 43.00
N LEU A 886 14.29 -9.36 42.84
CA LEU A 886 13.67 -10.69 42.83
C LEU A 886 13.05 -10.93 44.21
N GLN A 887 11.76 -11.28 44.26
CA GLN A 887 11.18 -11.75 45.51
C GLN A 887 11.93 -13.03 45.92
N PRO A 888 12.41 -13.15 47.17
CA PRO A 888 12.98 -14.42 47.63
C PRO A 888 11.88 -15.49 47.57
N ALA A 889 12.27 -16.67 47.08
CA ALA A 889 11.40 -17.83 46.87
C ALA A 889 10.68 -18.27 48.15
#